data_AF-A0A6P1AC81-F1
#
_entry.id   AF-A0A6P1AC81-F1
#
_cell.length_a   1.000
_cell.length_b   1.000
_cell.length_c   1.000
_cell.angle_alpha   90.00
_cell.angle_beta   90.00
_cell.angle_gamma   90.00
#
_symmetry.space_group_name_H-M   'P 1'
#
loop_
_entity.id
_entity.type
_entity.pdbx_description
1 polymer ?
#
loop_
_entity_poly.entity_id
_entity_poly.type
_entity_poly.pdbx_seq_one_letter_code
_entity_poly.pdbx_strand_id
1 'polypeptide(L)'
;MARRSLKLSELGRQKAIRAFQRTELTQQQLAEEVGCVRQTVGKFFAGKPVDQTIFKEICFRLDFDWEEVFEEEPQAPELQNIDTLVNNICTKLRLSLQDQCGTIRVLDMSRPIEISDIYTEVNILEKIPRRKNLTIAELLQQFSPEAENGDRLGLNRLNEERCPAEEAVRRYPKLTILGKPGSGKTTFLKYLALQCSYRDLLGDLVPIFLVARHFSESENQPSLREYIIKLLLIFDVSEAQTAKLLNEGRALILIDGIDEVKAEDVLRVNQEIRNFYCQYHRNRFAIACRTAVRKSTLDNFTEVEIADFSYQQIESFVQKWFTAKYHTNLGRTESHCHVICSQGEEIDSNLACLTKKGDSETVYEAEQFLAQLQANHRIQELATNPLLLTLLCLEFEDNGDFPSDRAELYGCGIATLMRKWDAKRGIVRDRVYQKLSVQRKKDLLSNLALITFERQEFLFKQKDIEKYIADYLRNLTESETDSRALQLDSAAVLKSIETQHGILVERARGIYSFSHLSFQEYFTARKIVTSSSPQELEKSLNNLVARITEKNWREIFLLAVGMLPQADCLLLLMKAKIDNLLAKDAYLQEFLTWVNEKTLTVEVTFKAAAVRAFYFNLACIQQTNRNPKNYRNCELVRALDRNLFILVMLGNIRALDIGLDEILTLACDRAQDLRNTDRPYAFLGAFALACDRAANSKLGQALQKLKQQLPGDRESEAEFQQWWQQNGTAWTNQLRTITINYRNIGHNWQFSPEQAQALKNYYEANQLLVECLNSDCYITREVRQEIEATLLLAK
;
A
#
# COMPACT_ATOMS: atom_id res chain seq x y z
N MET A 1 -33.19 -56.07 -1.44
CA MET A 1 -32.35 -56.59 -0.33
C MET A 1 -31.22 -57.40 -0.95
N ALA A 2 -29.98 -56.96 -0.84
CA ALA A 2 -28.84 -57.70 -1.36
C ALA A 2 -28.69 -59.03 -0.58
N ARG A 3 -28.62 -60.16 -1.29
CA ARG A 3 -28.34 -61.47 -0.66
C ARG A 3 -26.93 -61.42 -0.10
N ARG A 4 -26.79 -61.39 1.23
CA ARG A 4 -25.48 -61.41 1.90
C ARG A 4 -24.83 -62.76 1.61
N SER A 5 -23.58 -62.75 1.16
CA SER A 5 -22.76 -63.96 1.01
C SER A 5 -21.77 -64.08 2.16
N LEU A 6 -21.56 -65.29 2.65
CA LEU A 6 -20.60 -65.63 3.71
C LEU A 6 -19.46 -66.49 3.14
N LYS A 7 -18.26 -66.40 3.72
CA LYS A 7 -17.13 -67.29 3.43
C LYS A 7 -16.56 -67.86 4.74
N LEU A 8 -15.92 -69.02 4.66
CA LEU A 8 -15.24 -69.62 5.82
C LEU A 8 -13.92 -68.88 6.12
N SER A 9 -13.70 -68.60 7.40
CA SER A 9 -12.38 -68.21 7.93
C SER A 9 -11.38 -69.35 7.72
N GLU A 10 -10.08 -69.08 7.77
CA GLU A 10 -9.06 -70.12 7.56
C GLU A 10 -9.19 -71.27 8.59
N LEU A 11 -9.50 -70.94 9.84
CA LEU A 11 -9.75 -71.92 10.90
C LEU A 11 -11.10 -72.64 10.70
N GLY A 12 -12.11 -71.92 10.19
CA GLY A 12 -13.41 -72.47 9.80
C GLY A 12 -13.33 -73.49 8.66
N ARG A 13 -12.47 -73.27 7.67
CA ARG A 13 -12.21 -74.23 6.57
C ARG A 13 -11.64 -75.54 7.09
N GLN A 14 -10.67 -75.47 8.00
CA GLN A 14 -10.07 -76.66 8.59
C GLN A 14 -11.08 -77.45 9.42
N LYS A 15 -11.93 -76.77 10.21
CA LYS A 15 -13.04 -77.40 10.94
C LYS A 15 -14.03 -78.05 9.96
N ALA A 16 -14.47 -77.34 8.92
CA ALA A 16 -15.44 -77.84 7.95
C ALA A 16 -14.93 -79.07 7.17
N ILE A 17 -13.67 -79.08 6.73
CA ILE A 17 -13.08 -80.23 6.02
C ILE A 17 -13.01 -81.46 6.93
N ARG A 18 -12.63 -81.29 8.21
CA ARG A 18 -12.58 -82.40 9.18
C ARG A 18 -13.98 -82.93 9.51
N ALA A 19 -14.97 -82.06 9.62
CA ALA A 19 -16.36 -82.45 9.83
C ALA A 19 -16.89 -83.25 8.62
N PHE A 20 -16.65 -82.74 7.41
CA PHE A 20 -17.06 -83.40 6.18
C PHE A 20 -16.45 -84.81 6.01
N GLN A 21 -15.17 -84.99 6.37
CA GLN A 21 -14.52 -86.30 6.35
C GLN A 21 -15.16 -87.35 7.27
N ARG A 22 -15.92 -86.93 8.30
CA ARG A 22 -16.62 -87.83 9.23
C ARG A 22 -18.00 -88.26 8.75
N THR A 23 -18.56 -87.55 7.76
CA THR A 23 -19.95 -87.77 7.30
C THR A 23 -20.09 -88.88 6.26
N GLU A 24 -18.99 -89.44 5.72
CA GLU A 24 -18.97 -90.39 4.59
C GLU A 24 -19.70 -89.93 3.30
N LEU A 25 -20.20 -88.68 3.27
CA LEU A 25 -20.90 -88.08 2.14
C LEU A 25 -19.94 -87.60 1.05
N THR A 26 -20.35 -87.72 -0.21
CA THR A 26 -19.70 -87.00 -1.32
C THR A 26 -20.20 -85.55 -1.39
N GLN A 27 -19.41 -84.65 -2.00
CA GLN A 27 -19.84 -83.25 -2.18
C GLN A 27 -21.12 -83.13 -3.05
N GLN A 28 -21.39 -84.13 -3.89
CA GLN A 28 -22.62 -84.23 -4.68
C GLN A 28 -23.82 -84.51 -3.78
N GLN A 29 -23.71 -85.49 -2.87
CA GLN A 29 -24.76 -85.85 -1.92
C GLN A 29 -25.04 -84.71 -0.92
N LEU A 30 -23.99 -84.05 -0.42
CA LEU A 30 -24.16 -82.87 0.45
C LEU A 30 -24.86 -81.72 -0.29
N ALA A 31 -24.60 -81.54 -1.59
CA ALA A 31 -25.27 -80.53 -2.38
C ALA A 31 -26.76 -80.85 -2.58
N GLU A 32 -27.11 -82.12 -2.80
CA GLU A 32 -28.50 -82.60 -2.89
C GLU A 32 -29.26 -82.41 -1.57
N GLU A 33 -28.63 -82.73 -0.43
CA GLU A 33 -29.22 -82.55 0.90
C GLU A 33 -29.50 -81.09 1.26
N VAL A 34 -28.63 -80.18 0.83
CA VAL A 34 -28.74 -78.73 1.07
C VAL A 34 -29.62 -78.04 0.02
N GLY A 35 -29.94 -78.72 -1.09
CA GLY A 35 -30.72 -78.14 -2.19
C GLY A 35 -29.92 -77.13 -3.03
N CYS A 36 -28.63 -77.37 -3.26
CA CYS A 36 -27.77 -76.50 -4.06
C CYS A 36 -26.97 -77.28 -5.11
N VAL A 37 -26.28 -76.58 -6.02
CA VAL A 37 -25.39 -77.22 -7.00
C VAL A 37 -24.05 -77.61 -6.37
N ARG A 38 -23.47 -78.74 -6.78
CA ARG A 38 -22.16 -79.24 -6.29
C ARG A 38 -21.06 -78.16 -6.29
N GLN A 39 -21.05 -77.28 -7.29
CA GLN A 39 -20.08 -76.18 -7.37
C GLN A 39 -20.17 -75.21 -6.18
N THR A 40 -21.35 -75.04 -5.59
CA THR A 40 -21.56 -74.18 -4.41
C THR A 40 -20.94 -74.81 -3.16
N VAL A 41 -21.09 -76.13 -2.97
CA VAL A 41 -20.38 -76.88 -1.92
C VAL A 41 -18.87 -76.83 -2.13
N GLY A 42 -18.41 -76.95 -3.38
CA GLY A 42 -16.99 -76.78 -3.72
C GLY A 42 -16.46 -75.37 -3.38
N LYS A 43 -17.25 -74.31 -3.62
CA LYS A 43 -16.92 -72.94 -3.22
C LYS A 43 -16.82 -72.77 -1.71
N PHE A 44 -17.75 -73.40 -0.96
CA PHE A 44 -17.75 -73.38 0.50
C PHE A 44 -16.43 -73.92 1.07
N PHE A 45 -16.03 -75.15 0.68
CA PHE A 45 -14.76 -75.74 1.16
C PHE A 45 -13.50 -75.02 0.65
N ALA A 46 -13.58 -74.35 -0.51
CA ALA A 46 -12.51 -73.51 -1.03
C ALA A 46 -12.42 -72.12 -0.35
N GLY A 47 -13.28 -71.83 0.63
CA GLY A 47 -13.29 -70.55 1.33
C GLY A 47 -13.77 -69.37 0.48
N LYS A 48 -14.55 -69.64 -0.57
CA LYS A 48 -15.12 -68.62 -1.44
C LYS A 48 -16.52 -68.20 -0.94
N PRO A 49 -16.99 -66.99 -1.28
CA PRO A 49 -18.32 -66.53 -0.88
C PRO A 49 -19.44 -67.44 -1.41
N VAL A 50 -20.36 -67.81 -0.52
CA VAL A 50 -21.57 -68.60 -0.78
C VAL A 50 -22.76 -67.84 -0.17
N ASP A 51 -23.94 -67.97 -0.79
CA ASP A 51 -25.18 -67.38 -0.27
C ASP A 51 -25.40 -67.74 1.21
N GLN A 52 -25.76 -66.76 2.05
CA GLN A 52 -25.87 -66.93 3.49
C GLN A 52 -26.82 -68.07 3.91
N THR A 53 -27.93 -68.25 3.20
CA THR A 53 -28.88 -69.32 3.54
C THR A 53 -28.27 -70.68 3.25
N ILE A 54 -27.61 -70.83 2.10
CA ILE A 54 -26.89 -72.06 1.72
C ILE A 54 -25.70 -72.31 2.66
N PHE A 55 -24.96 -71.26 3.04
CA PHE A 55 -23.81 -71.37 3.95
C PHE A 55 -24.23 -71.91 5.31
N LYS A 56 -25.30 -71.36 5.91
CA LYS A 56 -25.84 -71.82 7.19
C LYS A 56 -26.34 -73.26 7.12
N GLU A 57 -27.01 -73.62 6.03
CA GLU A 57 -27.52 -74.99 5.83
C GLU A 57 -26.37 -76.00 5.69
N ILE A 58 -25.28 -75.65 4.99
CA ILE A 58 -24.09 -76.52 4.93
C ILE A 58 -23.47 -76.69 6.33
N CYS A 59 -23.32 -75.62 7.11
CA CYS A 59 -22.78 -75.72 8.49
C CYS A 59 -23.68 -76.58 9.39
N PHE A 60 -25.00 -76.41 9.29
CA PHE A 60 -25.99 -77.20 10.03
C PHE A 60 -25.87 -78.70 9.71
N ARG A 61 -25.74 -79.07 8.42
CA ARG A 61 -25.56 -80.46 8.00
C ARG A 61 -24.23 -81.08 8.42
N LEU A 62 -23.21 -80.26 8.64
CA LEU A 62 -21.89 -80.69 9.10
C LEU A 62 -21.74 -80.61 10.63
N ASP A 63 -22.82 -80.31 11.36
CA ASP A 63 -22.90 -80.30 12.83
C ASP A 63 -21.90 -79.35 13.51
N PHE A 64 -21.80 -78.11 13.01
CA PHE A 64 -21.08 -77.04 13.71
C PHE A 64 -21.73 -75.67 13.53
N ASP A 65 -21.54 -74.80 14.53
CA ASP A 65 -22.10 -73.46 14.54
C ASP A 65 -21.45 -72.59 13.45
N TRP A 66 -22.30 -72.04 12.57
CA TRP A 66 -21.86 -71.16 11.49
C TRP A 66 -21.27 -69.85 12.02
N GLU A 67 -21.65 -69.42 13.24
CA GLU A 67 -21.15 -68.19 13.87
C GLU A 67 -19.67 -68.29 14.28
N GLU A 68 -19.16 -69.50 14.51
CA GLU A 68 -17.77 -69.73 14.90
C GLU A 68 -16.78 -69.86 13.73
N VAL A 69 -17.28 -70.00 12.50
CA VAL A 69 -16.48 -70.43 11.34
C VAL A 69 -16.51 -69.46 10.17
N PHE A 70 -17.38 -68.45 10.21
CA PHE A 70 -17.50 -67.47 9.13
C PHE A 70 -16.53 -66.31 9.31
N GLU A 71 -16.17 -65.69 8.20
CA GLU A 71 -15.47 -64.41 8.13
C GLU A 71 -16.39 -63.47 7.33
N GLU A 72 -16.85 -62.36 7.94
CA GLU A 72 -17.58 -61.34 7.18
C GLU A 72 -16.65 -60.72 6.13
N GLU A 73 -17.16 -60.51 4.91
CA GLU A 73 -16.50 -59.60 3.98
C GLU A 73 -16.39 -58.23 4.66
N PRO A 74 -15.24 -57.52 4.58
CA PRO A 74 -15.25 -56.10 4.88
C PRO A 74 -16.32 -55.48 3.99
N GLN A 75 -17.34 -54.88 4.60
CA GLN A 75 -18.40 -54.20 3.87
C GLN A 75 -17.72 -53.28 2.85
N ALA A 76 -18.04 -53.44 1.56
CA ALA A 76 -17.72 -52.42 0.58
C ALA A 76 -18.17 -51.09 1.19
N PRO A 77 -17.31 -50.06 1.28
CA PRO A 77 -17.62 -48.86 2.03
C PRO A 77 -18.97 -48.39 1.54
N GLU A 78 -19.94 -48.29 2.45
CA GLU A 78 -21.23 -47.69 2.16
C GLU A 78 -20.98 -46.48 1.29
N LEU A 79 -21.76 -46.32 0.22
CA LEU A 79 -21.72 -45.12 -0.62
C LEU A 79 -22.04 -43.92 0.28
N GLN A 80 -21.05 -43.42 1.02
CA GLN A 80 -21.14 -42.23 1.83
C GLN A 80 -21.58 -41.15 0.86
N ASN A 81 -22.74 -40.56 1.12
CA ASN A 81 -23.22 -39.41 0.39
C ASN A 81 -22.06 -38.40 0.31
N ILE A 82 -21.79 -37.90 -0.89
CA ILE A 82 -20.67 -36.99 -1.13
C ILE A 82 -20.73 -35.74 -0.22
N ASP A 83 -21.94 -35.26 0.11
CA ASP A 83 -22.13 -34.12 1.02
C ASP A 83 -21.74 -34.47 2.46
N THR A 84 -22.05 -35.68 2.91
CA THR A 84 -21.62 -36.20 4.21
C THR A 84 -20.11 -36.39 4.25
N LEU A 85 -19.51 -36.88 3.16
CA LEU A 85 -18.06 -37.02 3.05
C LEU A 85 -17.37 -35.65 3.12
N VAL A 86 -17.85 -34.66 2.36
CA VAL A 86 -17.34 -33.28 2.42
C VAL A 86 -17.45 -32.72 3.84
N ASN A 87 -18.59 -32.92 4.53
CA ASN A 87 -18.76 -32.44 5.90
C ASN A 87 -17.78 -33.06 6.88
N ASN A 88 -17.60 -34.38 6.79
CA ASN A 88 -16.67 -35.10 7.64
C ASN A 88 -15.24 -34.63 7.39
N ILE A 89 -14.82 -34.49 6.13
CA ILE A 89 -13.45 -34.05 5.79
C ILE A 89 -13.22 -32.60 6.25
N CYS A 90 -14.15 -31.66 5.98
CA CYS A 90 -14.01 -30.27 6.43
C CYS A 90 -13.90 -30.17 7.95
N THR A 91 -14.67 -30.96 8.70
CA THR A 91 -14.61 -30.99 10.17
C THR A 91 -13.24 -31.46 10.66
N LYS A 92 -12.68 -32.51 10.05
CA LYS A 92 -11.34 -33.02 10.40
C LYS A 92 -10.22 -32.04 10.05
N LEU A 93 -10.34 -31.32 8.93
CA LEU A 93 -9.32 -30.37 8.48
C LEU A 93 -9.35 -29.05 9.26
N ARG A 94 -10.49 -28.66 9.85
CA ARG A 94 -10.71 -27.32 10.42
C ARG A 94 -9.64 -26.90 11.42
N LEU A 95 -9.30 -27.75 12.40
CA LEU A 95 -8.27 -27.40 13.41
C LEU A 95 -6.89 -27.23 12.77
N SER A 96 -6.51 -28.07 11.82
CA SER A 96 -5.23 -27.95 11.13
C SER A 96 -5.18 -26.74 10.19
N LEU A 97 -6.29 -26.41 9.53
CA LEU A 97 -6.39 -25.20 8.72
C LEU A 97 -6.37 -23.96 9.60
N GLN A 98 -6.98 -23.98 10.78
CA GLN A 98 -6.85 -22.89 11.75
C GLN A 98 -5.39 -22.71 12.20
N ASP A 99 -4.65 -23.78 12.45
CA ASP A 99 -3.23 -23.69 12.80
C ASP A 99 -2.37 -23.14 11.64
N GLN A 100 -2.57 -23.65 10.43
CA GLN A 100 -1.78 -23.28 9.25
C GLN A 100 -2.16 -21.90 8.66
N CYS A 101 -3.45 -21.58 8.65
CA CYS A 101 -4.04 -20.45 7.93
C CYS A 101 -4.65 -19.40 8.86
N GLY A 102 -5.03 -19.77 10.08
CA GLY A 102 -5.76 -18.92 11.04
C GLY A 102 -4.97 -17.73 11.53
N THR A 103 -3.63 -17.77 11.49
CA THR A 103 -2.82 -16.65 11.95
C THR A 103 -1.91 -16.06 10.88
N ILE A 104 -1.64 -14.76 11.05
CA ILE A 104 -0.67 -14.00 10.27
C ILE A 104 0.39 -13.46 11.21
N ARG A 105 1.64 -13.60 10.79
CA ARG A 105 2.78 -12.97 11.44
C ARG A 105 3.57 -12.20 10.42
N VAL A 106 3.41 -10.88 10.41
CA VAL A 106 4.25 -9.99 9.61
C VAL A 106 5.53 -9.71 10.40
N LEU A 107 6.67 -10.16 9.86
CA LEU A 107 8.00 -9.73 10.34
C LEU A 107 8.23 -9.90 11.86
N ASP A 108 8.64 -8.82 12.55
CA ASP A 108 9.09 -8.74 13.96
C ASP A 108 7.94 -8.75 14.96
N MET A 109 6.70 -8.95 14.52
CA MET A 109 5.56 -9.10 15.42
C MET A 109 5.88 -10.10 16.54
N SER A 110 5.76 -9.62 17.77
CA SER A 110 6.01 -10.37 19.01
C SER A 110 5.01 -11.52 19.15
N ARG A 111 3.77 -11.32 18.68
CA ARG A 111 2.70 -12.32 18.64
C ARG A 111 2.01 -12.36 17.27
N PRO A 112 1.59 -13.54 16.79
CA PRO A 112 0.74 -13.63 15.59
C PRO A 112 -0.66 -13.06 15.87
N ILE A 113 -1.30 -12.49 14.84
CA ILE A 113 -2.69 -11.99 14.89
C ILE A 113 -3.59 -12.98 14.14
N GLU A 114 -4.81 -13.24 14.62
CA GLU A 114 -5.78 -14.04 13.87
C GLU A 114 -6.19 -13.32 12.59
N ILE A 115 -6.25 -14.08 11.50
CA ILE A 115 -6.71 -13.59 10.22
C ILE A 115 -8.17 -13.12 10.27
N SER A 116 -9.03 -13.75 11.09
CA SER A 116 -10.42 -13.32 11.27
C SER A 116 -10.53 -11.89 11.81
N ASP A 117 -9.57 -11.49 12.63
CA ASP A 117 -9.61 -10.23 13.37
C ASP A 117 -9.05 -9.09 12.51
N ILE A 118 -8.18 -9.41 11.55
CA ILE A 118 -7.46 -8.42 10.73
C ILE A 118 -7.83 -8.41 9.24
N TYR A 119 -8.45 -9.48 8.74
CA TYR A 119 -8.70 -9.62 7.31
C TYR A 119 -9.57 -8.47 6.80
N THR A 120 -9.06 -7.82 5.77
CA THR A 120 -9.75 -6.77 5.04
C THR A 120 -9.96 -7.27 3.63
N GLU A 121 -11.21 -7.20 3.17
CA GLU A 121 -11.60 -7.68 1.85
C GLU A 121 -10.72 -7.04 0.78
N VAL A 122 -10.17 -7.86 -0.12
CA VAL A 122 -9.28 -7.39 -1.19
C VAL A 122 -10.04 -7.28 -2.50
N ASN A 123 -9.71 -6.25 -3.27
CA ASN A 123 -10.26 -6.06 -4.62
C ASN A 123 -9.31 -6.67 -5.65
N ILE A 124 -9.86 -7.10 -6.79
CA ILE A 124 -9.08 -7.58 -7.93
C ILE A 124 -9.37 -6.78 -9.20
N LEU A 125 -8.44 -6.86 -10.14
CA LEU A 125 -8.54 -6.37 -11.50
C LEU A 125 -8.64 -7.57 -12.45
N GLU A 126 -9.76 -7.68 -13.18
CA GLU A 126 -9.91 -8.70 -14.22
C GLU A 126 -9.11 -8.33 -15.49
N LYS A 127 -8.96 -7.04 -15.77
CA LYS A 127 -8.13 -6.51 -16.85
C LYS A 127 -6.74 -6.20 -16.33
N ILE A 128 -5.80 -7.11 -16.55
CA ILE A 128 -4.43 -6.98 -16.05
C ILE A 128 -3.63 -5.97 -16.91
N PRO A 129 -3.22 -4.81 -16.36
CA PRO A 129 -2.53 -3.76 -17.09
C PRO A 129 -1.25 -4.24 -17.79
N ARG A 130 -0.48 -5.10 -17.12
CA ARG A 130 0.80 -5.60 -17.61
C ARG A 130 0.68 -6.51 -18.83
N ARG A 131 -0.51 -7.08 -19.06
CA ARG A 131 -0.80 -7.89 -20.26
C ARG A 131 -1.06 -7.02 -21.49
N LYS A 132 -1.29 -5.71 -21.31
CA LYS A 132 -1.50 -4.78 -22.41
C LYS A 132 -0.17 -4.38 -23.04
N ASN A 133 -0.16 -4.32 -24.37
CA ASN A 133 0.92 -3.70 -25.13
C ASN A 133 0.68 -2.19 -25.19
N LEU A 134 0.88 -1.49 -24.07
CA LEU A 134 0.79 -0.03 -24.02
C LEU A 134 2.16 0.59 -24.27
N THR A 135 2.15 1.75 -24.90
CA THR A 135 3.29 2.66 -24.98
C THR A 135 3.41 3.48 -23.70
N ILE A 136 4.58 4.10 -23.48
CA ILE A 136 4.79 5.02 -22.35
C ILE A 136 3.80 6.20 -22.45
N ALA A 137 3.53 6.72 -23.65
CA ALA A 137 2.60 7.84 -23.85
C ALA A 137 1.16 7.47 -23.44
N GLU A 138 0.68 6.28 -23.83
CA GLU A 138 -0.66 5.80 -23.45
C GLU A 138 -0.78 5.56 -21.94
N LEU A 139 0.30 5.06 -21.31
CA LEU A 139 0.35 4.92 -19.85
C LEU A 139 0.29 6.29 -19.15
N LEU A 140 1.10 7.26 -19.60
CA LEU A 140 1.11 8.61 -19.03
C LEU A 140 -0.24 9.32 -19.17
N GLN A 141 -1.02 9.03 -20.22
CA GLN A 141 -2.39 9.55 -20.37
C GLN A 141 -3.38 8.93 -19.39
N GLN A 142 -3.17 7.68 -18.97
CA GLN A 142 -4.00 7.01 -17.97
C GLN A 142 -3.66 7.45 -16.54
N PHE A 143 -2.44 7.95 -16.36
CA PHE A 143 -1.91 8.51 -15.14
C PHE A 143 -2.29 9.99 -15.00
N SER A 144 -3.55 10.25 -14.61
CA SER A 144 -4.06 11.62 -14.40
C SER A 144 -3.22 12.38 -13.34
N PRO A 145 -2.55 13.50 -13.68
CA PRO A 145 -1.78 14.31 -12.72
C PRO A 145 -2.66 15.13 -11.76
N GLU A 146 -3.98 15.16 -11.97
CA GLU A 146 -4.91 16.10 -11.32
C GLU A 146 -5.88 15.42 -10.34
N ALA A 147 -5.70 14.14 -10.01
CA ALA A 147 -6.61 13.47 -9.09
C ALA A 147 -6.41 13.97 -7.65
N GLU A 148 -7.42 14.69 -7.13
CA GLU A 148 -7.55 15.28 -5.77
C GLU A 148 -7.34 14.31 -4.59
N ASN A 149 -7.02 13.03 -4.83
CA ASN A 149 -6.90 11.97 -3.82
C ASN A 149 -5.51 11.36 -3.76
N GLY A 150 -4.49 12.20 -3.73
CA GLY A 150 -3.22 11.83 -3.17
C GLY A 150 -2.34 10.76 -3.85
N ASP A 151 -2.41 10.63 -5.17
CA ASP A 151 -1.37 9.93 -5.97
C ASP A 151 -0.77 10.96 -6.94
N ARG A 152 0.51 11.29 -6.79
CA ARG A 152 1.18 12.40 -7.52
C ARG A 152 1.41 12.13 -9.01
N LEU A 153 1.45 10.86 -9.38
CA LEU A 153 1.67 10.42 -10.75
C LEU A 153 0.62 9.39 -11.19
N GLY A 154 -0.38 9.08 -10.36
CA GLY A 154 -1.38 8.06 -10.67
C GLY A 154 -0.81 6.65 -10.85
N LEU A 155 0.48 6.40 -10.57
CA LEU A 155 1.18 5.16 -10.98
C LEU A 155 0.49 3.89 -10.47
N ASN A 156 -0.29 4.00 -9.39
CA ASN A 156 -1.02 2.91 -8.75
C ASN A 156 -2.50 2.81 -9.18
N ARG A 157 -3.02 3.81 -9.90
CA ARG A 157 -4.40 3.85 -10.38
C ARG A 157 -4.45 3.67 -11.88
N LEU A 158 -4.68 2.43 -12.30
CA LEU A 158 -5.36 2.24 -13.57
C LEU A 158 -6.85 2.38 -13.32
N ASN A 159 -7.57 3.07 -14.21
CA ASN A 159 -9.02 3.23 -14.19
C ASN A 159 -9.77 1.91 -14.50
N GLU A 160 -9.18 0.78 -14.11
CA GLU A 160 -9.77 -0.53 -14.29
C GLU A 160 -10.85 -0.77 -13.24
N GLU A 161 -11.92 -1.43 -13.69
CA GLU A 161 -13.02 -1.82 -12.85
C GLU A 161 -12.54 -2.81 -11.78
N ARG A 162 -12.83 -2.48 -10.51
CA ARG A 162 -12.46 -3.29 -9.36
C ARG A 162 -13.64 -4.16 -8.97
N CYS A 163 -13.40 -5.44 -8.71
CA CYS A 163 -14.41 -6.30 -8.10
C CYS A 163 -13.87 -6.99 -6.84
N PRO A 164 -14.75 -7.29 -5.87
CA PRO A 164 -14.44 -8.15 -4.74
C PRO A 164 -13.76 -9.45 -5.15
N ALA A 165 -12.66 -9.81 -4.49
CA ALA A 165 -11.93 -11.05 -4.80
C ALA A 165 -12.77 -12.31 -4.53
N GLU A 166 -13.66 -12.27 -3.54
CA GLU A 166 -14.57 -13.39 -3.26
C GLU A 166 -15.54 -13.65 -4.42
N GLU A 167 -16.05 -12.60 -5.04
CA GLU A 167 -16.94 -12.70 -6.18
C GLU A 167 -16.24 -13.37 -7.36
N ALA A 168 -14.97 -13.02 -7.59
CA ALA A 168 -14.15 -13.66 -8.63
C ALA A 168 -13.96 -15.16 -8.38
N VAL A 169 -13.73 -15.56 -7.13
CA VAL A 169 -13.55 -16.97 -6.74
C VAL A 169 -14.86 -17.75 -6.86
N ARG A 170 -16.02 -17.13 -6.60
CA ARG A 170 -17.35 -17.73 -6.85
C ARG A 170 -17.61 -17.89 -8.35
N ARG A 171 -17.28 -16.86 -9.15
CA ARG A 171 -17.54 -16.78 -10.59
C ARG A 171 -16.66 -17.73 -11.42
N TYR A 172 -15.35 -17.76 -11.17
CA TYR A 172 -14.39 -18.50 -11.98
C TYR A 172 -13.91 -19.77 -11.26
N PRO A 173 -14.16 -20.96 -11.81
CA PRO A 173 -13.71 -22.22 -11.20
C PRO A 173 -12.18 -22.38 -11.15
N LYS A 174 -11.45 -21.74 -12.08
CA LYS A 174 -9.99 -21.84 -12.21
C LYS A 174 -9.40 -20.44 -12.27
N LEU A 175 -8.79 -19.98 -11.19
CA LEU A 175 -8.28 -18.63 -11.03
C LEU A 175 -6.77 -18.62 -10.79
N THR A 176 -6.06 -17.75 -11.48
CA THR A 176 -4.67 -17.38 -11.15
C THR A 176 -4.66 -15.97 -10.56
N ILE A 177 -4.28 -15.87 -9.29
CA ILE A 177 -4.23 -14.62 -8.52
C ILE A 177 -2.82 -14.06 -8.60
N LEU A 178 -2.67 -12.98 -9.35
CA LEU A 178 -1.45 -12.20 -9.49
C LEU A 178 -1.42 -11.03 -8.49
N GLY A 179 -0.24 -10.46 -8.29
CA GLY A 179 -0.10 -9.26 -7.47
C GLY A 179 1.35 -8.98 -7.09
N LYS A 180 1.61 -7.72 -6.74
CA LYS A 180 2.91 -7.24 -6.24
C LYS A 180 3.32 -7.95 -4.94
N PRO A 181 4.61 -7.98 -4.56
CA PRO A 181 5.01 -8.38 -3.21
C PRO A 181 4.24 -7.58 -2.15
N GLY A 182 3.79 -8.25 -1.09
CA GLY A 182 3.02 -7.61 -0.02
C GLY A 182 1.54 -7.35 -0.30
N SER A 183 1.03 -7.63 -1.50
CA SER A 183 -0.37 -7.34 -1.90
C SER A 183 -1.44 -8.19 -1.18
N GLY A 184 -1.07 -9.11 -0.28
CA GLY A 184 -2.04 -9.95 0.44
C GLY A 184 -2.49 -11.24 -0.24
N LYS A 185 -1.81 -11.73 -1.29
CA LYS A 185 -2.18 -13.01 -1.98
C LYS A 185 -2.25 -14.23 -1.05
N THR A 186 -1.19 -14.47 -0.29
CA THR A 186 -1.13 -15.56 0.71
C THR A 186 -2.24 -15.39 1.75
N THR A 187 -2.43 -14.16 2.25
CA THR A 187 -3.51 -13.83 3.20
C THR A 187 -4.88 -14.14 2.62
N PHE A 188 -5.13 -13.79 1.36
CA PHE A 188 -6.39 -14.10 0.70
C PHE A 188 -6.62 -15.60 0.53
N LEU A 189 -5.61 -16.38 0.10
CA LEU A 189 -5.75 -17.84 0.00
C LEU A 189 -5.99 -18.50 1.36
N LYS A 190 -5.30 -18.04 2.42
CA LYS A 190 -5.54 -18.51 3.80
C LYS A 190 -6.96 -18.21 4.25
N TYR A 191 -7.45 -16.99 3.99
CA TYR A 191 -8.83 -16.60 4.27
C TYR A 191 -9.83 -17.50 3.54
N LEU A 192 -9.64 -17.75 2.23
CA LEU A 192 -10.49 -18.65 1.46
C LEU A 192 -10.52 -20.07 2.05
N ALA A 193 -9.37 -20.61 2.46
CA ALA A 193 -9.28 -21.93 3.06
C ALA A 193 -10.14 -22.03 4.33
N LEU A 194 -10.06 -21.01 5.19
CA LEU A 194 -10.82 -20.95 6.44
C LEU A 194 -12.31 -20.79 6.18
N GLN A 195 -12.73 -19.81 5.39
CA GLN A 195 -14.15 -19.57 5.09
C GLN A 195 -14.80 -20.79 4.43
N CYS A 196 -14.06 -21.50 3.57
CA CYS A 196 -14.51 -22.77 2.99
C CYS A 196 -14.63 -23.88 4.03
N SER A 197 -13.68 -23.98 4.96
CA SER A 197 -13.75 -24.94 6.07
C SER A 197 -14.91 -24.66 7.03
N TYR A 198 -15.28 -23.39 7.24
CA TYR A 198 -16.43 -22.97 8.05
C TYR A 198 -17.76 -23.01 7.31
N ARG A 199 -17.71 -23.19 5.98
CA ARG A 199 -18.84 -23.24 5.05
C ARG A 199 -19.52 -21.90 4.73
N ASP A 200 -18.86 -20.79 5.07
CA ASP A 200 -19.34 -19.44 4.77
C ASP A 200 -19.12 -19.08 3.28
N LEU A 201 -18.07 -19.65 2.66
CA LEU A 201 -17.73 -19.44 1.26
C LEU A 201 -17.40 -20.77 0.58
N LEU A 202 -18.08 -21.12 -0.52
CA LEU A 202 -17.88 -22.42 -1.20
C LEU A 202 -18.01 -23.62 -0.25
N GLY A 203 -19.00 -23.57 0.66
CA GLY A 203 -19.16 -24.55 1.75
C GLY A 203 -19.56 -25.96 1.32
N ASP A 204 -19.85 -26.16 0.03
CA ASP A 204 -20.04 -27.45 -0.61
C ASP A 204 -18.70 -28.12 -1.01
N LEU A 205 -17.55 -27.46 -0.84
CA LEU A 205 -16.24 -27.97 -1.21
C LEU A 205 -15.36 -28.24 0.01
N VAL A 206 -14.32 -29.07 -0.20
CA VAL A 206 -13.23 -29.29 0.76
C VAL A 206 -12.02 -28.44 0.36
N PRO A 207 -11.54 -27.52 1.23
CA PRO A 207 -10.34 -26.74 0.94
C PRO A 207 -9.07 -27.57 1.14
N ILE A 208 -8.21 -27.60 0.12
CA ILE A 208 -6.90 -28.24 0.16
C ILE A 208 -5.84 -27.15 -0.07
N PHE A 209 -5.21 -26.70 1.01
CA PHE A 209 -4.20 -25.65 0.99
C PHE A 209 -2.80 -26.23 0.83
N LEU A 210 -2.08 -25.75 -0.19
CA LEU A 210 -0.78 -26.25 -0.61
C LEU A 210 0.21 -25.08 -0.71
N VAL A 211 1.36 -25.22 -0.06
CA VAL A 211 2.49 -24.31 -0.27
C VAL A 211 3.38 -24.93 -1.35
N ALA A 212 3.50 -24.28 -2.51
CA ALA A 212 4.18 -24.85 -3.68
C ALA A 212 5.64 -25.23 -3.38
N ARG A 213 6.31 -24.47 -2.51
CA ARG A 213 7.66 -24.77 -2.04
C ARG A 213 7.74 -26.11 -1.30
N HIS A 214 6.85 -26.36 -0.34
CA HIS A 214 6.81 -27.62 0.42
C HIS A 214 6.54 -28.83 -0.49
N PHE A 215 5.69 -28.66 -1.50
CA PHE A 215 5.49 -29.67 -2.53
C PHE A 215 6.76 -29.90 -3.37
N SER A 216 7.43 -28.81 -3.76
CA SER A 216 8.64 -28.90 -4.58
C SER A 216 9.79 -29.64 -3.88
N GLU A 217 9.95 -29.40 -2.58
CA GLU A 217 11.02 -29.94 -1.72
C GLU A 217 10.66 -31.30 -1.09
N SER A 218 9.49 -31.87 -1.38
CA SER A 218 9.07 -33.17 -0.83
C SER A 218 10.00 -34.30 -1.28
N GLU A 219 10.37 -35.17 -0.34
CA GLU A 219 11.13 -36.39 -0.61
C GLU A 219 10.47 -37.22 -1.71
N ASN A 220 11.29 -37.81 -2.58
CA ASN A 220 10.89 -38.60 -3.75
C ASN A 220 10.10 -37.85 -4.83
N GLN A 221 9.94 -36.52 -4.72
CA GLN A 221 9.30 -35.67 -5.72
C GLN A 221 7.96 -36.24 -6.23
N PRO A 222 6.99 -36.54 -5.34
CA PRO A 222 5.74 -37.22 -5.71
C PRO A 222 4.93 -36.39 -6.72
N SER A 223 4.01 -37.06 -7.41
CA SER A 223 2.98 -36.38 -8.19
C SER A 223 2.08 -35.53 -7.28
N LEU A 224 1.43 -34.51 -7.85
CA LEU A 224 0.54 -33.64 -7.05
C LEU A 224 -0.62 -34.44 -6.40
N ARG A 225 -1.10 -35.49 -7.08
CA ARG A 225 -2.12 -36.40 -6.55
C ARG A 225 -1.62 -37.16 -5.32
N GLU A 226 -0.46 -37.79 -5.41
CA GLU A 226 0.14 -38.54 -4.30
C GLU A 226 0.42 -37.64 -3.10
N TYR A 227 0.88 -36.41 -3.37
CA TYR A 227 1.10 -35.41 -2.32
C TYR A 227 -0.21 -35.05 -1.58
N ILE A 228 -1.30 -34.81 -2.32
CA ILE A 228 -2.62 -34.54 -1.72
C ILE A 228 -3.14 -35.74 -0.93
N ILE A 229 -2.99 -36.97 -1.45
CA ILE A 229 -3.36 -38.18 -0.72
C ILE A 229 -2.59 -38.27 0.59
N LYS A 230 -1.26 -38.05 0.56
CA LYS A 230 -0.41 -38.06 1.76
C LYS A 230 -0.84 -37.01 2.79
N LEU A 231 -1.22 -35.80 2.34
CA LEU A 231 -1.71 -34.75 3.24
C LEU A 231 -3.04 -35.13 3.91
N LEU A 232 -4.00 -35.64 3.14
CA LEU A 232 -5.33 -35.99 3.66
C LEU A 232 -5.32 -37.27 4.50
N LEU A 233 -4.38 -38.19 4.24
CA LEU A 233 -4.23 -39.43 5.02
C LEU A 233 -3.90 -39.16 6.50
N ILE A 234 -3.20 -38.06 6.80
CA ILE A 234 -2.91 -37.62 8.18
C ILE A 234 -4.21 -37.36 8.97
N PHE A 235 -5.32 -37.06 8.27
CA PHE A 235 -6.63 -36.80 8.85
C PHE A 235 -7.59 -37.99 8.67
N ASP A 236 -7.07 -39.22 8.57
CA ASP A 236 -7.87 -40.43 8.35
C ASP A 236 -8.84 -40.32 7.17
N VAL A 237 -8.39 -39.68 6.09
CA VAL A 237 -9.10 -39.68 4.80
C VAL A 237 -8.38 -40.67 3.89
N SER A 238 -9.06 -41.76 3.56
CA SER A 238 -8.48 -42.81 2.73
C SER A 238 -8.21 -42.33 1.29
N GLU A 239 -7.34 -43.04 0.58
CA GLU A 239 -7.12 -42.80 -0.85
C GLU A 239 -8.43 -42.90 -1.65
N ALA A 240 -9.30 -43.87 -1.33
CA ALA A 240 -10.59 -44.04 -2.00
C ALA A 240 -11.52 -42.84 -1.78
N GLN A 241 -11.57 -42.31 -0.55
CA GLN A 241 -12.34 -41.09 -0.24
C GLN A 241 -11.77 -39.87 -0.95
N THR A 242 -10.45 -39.72 -0.99
CA THR A 242 -9.76 -38.65 -1.71
C THR A 242 -10.04 -38.72 -3.21
N ALA A 243 -9.93 -39.90 -3.82
CA ALA A 243 -10.23 -40.10 -5.23
C ALA A 243 -11.71 -39.78 -5.54
N LYS A 244 -12.65 -40.20 -4.68
CA LYS A 244 -14.07 -39.86 -4.81
C LYS A 244 -14.28 -38.34 -4.76
N LEU A 245 -13.71 -37.66 -3.77
CA LEU A 245 -13.78 -36.21 -3.61
C LEU A 245 -13.31 -35.47 -4.87
N LEU A 246 -12.14 -35.85 -5.39
CA LEU A 246 -11.55 -35.24 -6.59
C LEU A 246 -12.34 -35.56 -7.87
N ASN A 247 -12.85 -36.79 -8.03
CA ASN A 247 -13.63 -37.17 -9.21
C ASN A 247 -15.00 -36.47 -9.27
N GLU A 248 -15.63 -36.26 -8.11
CA GLU A 248 -16.91 -35.54 -7.99
C GLU A 248 -16.77 -34.01 -8.09
N GLY A 249 -15.53 -33.49 -8.15
CA GLY A 249 -15.29 -32.05 -8.26
C GLY A 249 -15.53 -31.29 -6.95
N ARG A 250 -15.45 -31.97 -5.81
CA ARG A 250 -15.82 -31.40 -4.50
C ARG A 250 -14.63 -30.87 -3.71
N ALA A 251 -13.51 -30.58 -4.38
CA ALA A 251 -12.34 -29.95 -3.78
C ALA A 251 -12.12 -28.51 -4.29
N LEU A 252 -11.64 -27.66 -3.38
CA LEU A 252 -11.07 -26.35 -3.66
C LEU A 252 -9.55 -26.43 -3.45
N ILE A 253 -8.79 -26.46 -4.55
CA ILE A 253 -7.33 -26.58 -4.53
C ILE A 253 -6.72 -25.18 -4.48
N LEU A 254 -6.06 -24.86 -3.36
CA LEU A 254 -5.42 -23.57 -3.10
C LEU A 254 -3.91 -23.76 -3.14
N ILE A 255 -3.23 -23.16 -4.12
CA ILE A 255 -1.76 -23.28 -4.25
C ILE A 255 -1.13 -21.90 -4.04
N ASP A 256 -0.39 -21.76 -2.95
CA ASP A 256 0.34 -20.53 -2.63
C ASP A 256 1.81 -20.59 -3.06
N GLY A 257 2.30 -19.47 -3.59
CA GLY A 257 3.73 -19.23 -3.80
C GLY A 257 4.37 -20.08 -4.90
N ILE A 258 3.75 -20.23 -6.08
CA ILE A 258 4.44 -20.88 -7.22
C ILE A 258 5.76 -20.17 -7.56
N ASP A 259 5.82 -18.85 -7.38
CA ASP A 259 7.04 -18.08 -7.52
C ASP A 259 8.10 -18.37 -6.43
N GLU A 260 7.83 -19.23 -5.45
CA GLU A 260 8.72 -19.65 -4.36
C GLU A 260 9.35 -21.05 -4.56
N VAL A 261 9.01 -21.75 -5.65
CA VAL A 261 9.64 -23.00 -6.12
C VAL A 261 11.01 -22.80 -6.81
N LYS A 262 12.09 -23.43 -6.31
CA LYS A 262 13.46 -23.38 -6.88
C LYS A 262 13.49 -23.53 -8.40
N ALA A 263 14.39 -22.81 -9.07
CA ALA A 263 14.45 -22.74 -10.54
C ALA A 263 14.52 -24.11 -11.23
N GLU A 264 15.23 -25.07 -10.62
CA GLU A 264 15.37 -26.45 -11.08
C GLU A 264 14.05 -27.25 -11.04
N ASP A 265 13.16 -26.95 -10.08
CA ASP A 265 11.89 -27.66 -9.87
C ASP A 265 10.70 -27.00 -10.58
N VAL A 266 10.83 -25.75 -11.05
CA VAL A 266 9.71 -24.97 -11.62
C VAL A 266 9.04 -25.70 -12.79
N LEU A 267 9.81 -26.34 -13.67
CA LEU A 267 9.24 -27.07 -14.82
C LEU A 267 8.43 -28.28 -14.37
N ARG A 268 8.98 -29.09 -13.46
CA ARG A 268 8.31 -30.26 -12.89
C ARG A 268 7.02 -29.86 -12.19
N VAL A 269 7.07 -28.88 -11.28
CA VAL A 269 5.90 -28.45 -10.51
C VAL A 269 4.79 -27.92 -11.42
N ASN A 270 5.12 -27.10 -12.43
CA ASN A 270 4.13 -26.63 -13.39
C ASN A 270 3.52 -27.77 -14.21
N GLN A 271 4.32 -28.77 -14.59
CA GLN A 271 3.83 -29.94 -15.31
C GLN A 271 2.90 -30.79 -14.44
N GLU A 272 3.24 -31.00 -13.16
CA GLU A 272 2.38 -31.73 -12.21
C GLU A 272 1.05 -31.02 -11.94
N ILE A 273 1.08 -29.69 -11.77
CA ILE A 273 -0.15 -28.89 -11.65
C ILE A 273 -1.01 -29.04 -12.90
N ARG A 274 -0.40 -28.98 -14.10
CA ARG A 274 -1.09 -29.19 -15.38
C ARG A 274 -1.73 -30.56 -15.49
N ASN A 275 -0.96 -31.60 -15.24
CA ASN A 275 -1.44 -32.98 -15.26
C ASN A 275 -2.63 -33.14 -14.31
N PHE A 276 -2.53 -32.59 -13.10
CA PHE A 276 -3.56 -32.70 -12.08
C PHE A 276 -4.87 -31.99 -12.45
N TYR A 277 -4.83 -30.72 -12.89
CA TYR A 277 -6.08 -30.03 -13.25
C TYR A 277 -6.70 -30.53 -14.55
N CYS A 278 -5.90 -31.14 -15.45
CA CYS A 278 -6.42 -31.84 -16.62
C CYS A 278 -7.16 -33.12 -16.23
N GLN A 279 -6.60 -33.90 -15.30
CA GLN A 279 -7.22 -35.12 -14.79
C GLN A 279 -8.47 -34.83 -13.94
N TYR A 280 -8.39 -33.83 -13.06
CA TYR A 280 -9.42 -33.52 -12.06
C TYR A 280 -10.13 -32.18 -12.34
N HIS A 281 -10.54 -31.99 -13.59
CA HIS A 281 -10.99 -30.70 -14.14
C HIS A 281 -12.28 -30.12 -13.52
N ARG A 282 -13.07 -30.93 -12.79
CA ARG A 282 -14.32 -30.50 -12.13
C ARG A 282 -14.08 -29.74 -10.83
N ASN A 283 -12.89 -29.86 -10.24
CA ASN A 283 -12.55 -29.16 -9.00
C ASN A 283 -12.28 -27.69 -9.25
N ARG A 284 -12.38 -26.89 -8.17
CA ARG A 284 -12.02 -25.48 -8.20
C ARG A 284 -10.55 -25.30 -7.87
N PHE A 285 -9.92 -24.29 -8.47
CA PHE A 285 -8.51 -23.97 -8.31
C PHE A 285 -8.33 -22.47 -8.09
N ALA A 286 -7.59 -22.09 -7.06
CA ALA A 286 -7.08 -20.74 -6.90
C ALA A 286 -5.57 -20.80 -6.64
N ILE A 287 -4.80 -20.22 -7.55
CA ILE A 287 -3.34 -20.31 -7.54
C ILE A 287 -2.76 -18.91 -7.39
N ALA A 288 -2.00 -18.66 -6.33
CA ALA A 288 -1.31 -17.39 -6.13
C ALA A 288 0.11 -17.43 -6.69
N CYS A 289 0.46 -16.38 -7.43
CA CYS A 289 1.80 -16.18 -7.97
C CYS A 289 2.15 -14.68 -8.00
N ARG A 290 3.43 -14.33 -7.89
CA ARG A 290 3.88 -12.97 -8.21
C ARG A 290 3.74 -12.69 -9.72
N THR A 291 3.39 -11.45 -10.06
CA THR A 291 3.13 -10.98 -11.44
C THR A 291 4.32 -11.18 -12.41
N ALA A 292 5.50 -11.47 -11.89
CA ALA A 292 6.74 -11.55 -12.64
C ALA A 292 6.91 -12.88 -13.42
N VAL A 293 6.22 -13.97 -13.08
CA VAL A 293 6.49 -15.30 -13.67
C VAL A 293 5.81 -15.45 -15.05
N ARG A 294 6.40 -14.81 -16.08
CA ARG A 294 5.89 -14.77 -17.46
C ARG A 294 5.81 -16.12 -18.19
N LYS A 295 6.37 -17.22 -17.65
CA LYS A 295 6.58 -18.49 -18.40
C LYS A 295 5.61 -19.62 -18.07
N SER A 296 4.67 -19.45 -17.14
CA SER A 296 3.75 -20.50 -16.72
C SER A 296 2.30 -20.03 -16.73
N THR A 297 1.83 -19.47 -17.86
CA THR A 297 0.38 -19.37 -18.04
C THR A 297 -0.17 -20.79 -18.05
N LEU A 298 -1.10 -21.05 -17.14
CA LEU A 298 -1.84 -22.30 -17.06
C LEU A 298 -3.01 -22.15 -18.03
N ASP A 299 -3.02 -22.96 -19.09
CA ASP A 299 -4.07 -22.90 -20.09
C ASP A 299 -5.43 -23.19 -19.42
N ASN A 300 -6.45 -22.37 -19.72
CA ASN A 300 -7.81 -22.41 -19.15
C ASN A 300 -7.99 -21.84 -17.73
N PHE A 301 -7.06 -21.04 -17.23
CA PHE A 301 -7.24 -20.26 -16.00
C PHE A 301 -7.58 -18.81 -16.31
N THR A 302 -8.53 -18.24 -15.57
CA THR A 302 -8.77 -16.79 -15.55
C THR A 302 -7.69 -16.14 -14.70
N GLU A 303 -6.90 -15.25 -15.30
CA GLU A 303 -5.91 -14.46 -14.57
C GLU A 303 -6.57 -13.19 -14.01
N VAL A 304 -6.33 -12.90 -12.74
CA VAL A 304 -6.73 -11.66 -12.08
C VAL A 304 -5.55 -11.09 -11.28
N GLU A 305 -5.50 -9.78 -11.05
CA GLU A 305 -4.46 -9.16 -10.22
C GLU A 305 -5.10 -8.52 -8.98
N ILE A 306 -4.56 -8.77 -7.77
CA ILE A 306 -4.99 -8.06 -6.57
C ILE A 306 -4.67 -6.56 -6.73
N ALA A 307 -5.72 -5.74 -6.59
CA ALA A 307 -5.63 -4.29 -6.63
C ALA A 307 -5.02 -3.75 -5.33
N ASP A 308 -4.31 -2.62 -5.44
CA ASP A 308 -3.86 -1.87 -4.26
C ASP A 308 -5.09 -1.40 -3.45
N PHE A 309 -4.95 -1.31 -2.12
CA PHE A 309 -6.03 -0.90 -1.23
C PHE A 309 -6.59 0.47 -1.60
N SER A 310 -7.92 0.56 -1.60
CA SER A 310 -8.62 1.84 -1.54
C SER A 310 -8.47 2.48 -0.17
N TYR A 311 -8.76 3.77 -0.06
CA TYR A 311 -8.72 4.46 1.23
C TYR A 311 -9.67 3.81 2.26
N GLN A 312 -10.85 3.34 1.83
CA GLN A 312 -11.81 2.62 2.69
C GLN A 312 -11.23 1.30 3.21
N GLN A 313 -10.47 0.58 2.38
CA GLN A 313 -9.78 -0.65 2.81
C GLN A 313 -8.63 -0.34 3.77
N ILE A 314 -7.91 0.77 3.57
CA ILE A 314 -6.88 1.23 4.52
C ILE A 314 -7.52 1.54 5.87
N GLU A 315 -8.62 2.31 5.90
CA GLU A 315 -9.36 2.64 7.11
C GLU A 315 -9.86 1.38 7.84
N SER A 316 -10.48 0.45 7.11
CA SER A 316 -10.95 -0.82 7.69
C SER A 316 -9.81 -1.65 8.26
N PHE A 317 -8.67 -1.72 7.56
CA PHE A 317 -7.50 -2.45 8.04
C PHE A 317 -6.93 -1.83 9.31
N VAL A 318 -6.77 -0.50 9.34
CA VAL A 318 -6.23 0.24 10.48
C VAL A 318 -7.11 0.06 11.72
N GLN A 319 -8.42 0.23 11.57
CA GLN A 319 -9.37 0.01 12.67
C GLN A 319 -9.23 -1.41 13.24
N LYS A 320 -9.27 -2.43 12.37
CA LYS A 320 -9.10 -3.83 12.76
C LYS A 320 -7.76 -4.10 13.42
N TRP A 321 -6.69 -3.47 12.93
CA TRP A 321 -5.33 -3.62 13.47
C TRP A 321 -5.26 -3.20 14.93
N PHE A 322 -5.67 -1.96 15.21
CA PHE A 322 -5.61 -1.43 16.57
C PHE A 322 -6.63 -2.12 17.50
N THR A 323 -7.76 -2.61 16.99
CA THR A 323 -8.68 -3.45 17.79
C THR A 323 -8.12 -4.83 18.13
N ALA A 324 -7.52 -5.53 17.15
CA ALA A 324 -6.98 -6.88 17.34
C ALA A 324 -5.87 -6.92 18.41
N LYS A 325 -5.07 -5.85 18.52
CA LYS A 325 -4.05 -5.64 19.56
C LYS A 325 -4.61 -5.80 20.97
N TYR A 326 -5.77 -5.22 21.26
CA TYR A 326 -6.37 -5.28 22.59
C TYR A 326 -6.78 -6.69 22.97
N HIS A 327 -7.36 -7.44 22.02
CA HIS A 327 -7.72 -8.84 22.25
C HIS A 327 -6.50 -9.74 22.49
N THR A 328 -5.34 -9.43 21.89
CA THR A 328 -4.09 -10.18 22.13
C THR A 328 -3.36 -9.82 23.43
N ASN A 329 -3.53 -8.60 23.95
CA ASN A 329 -2.83 -8.12 25.15
C ASN A 329 -3.55 -8.46 26.47
N LEU A 330 -4.89 -8.56 26.46
CA LEU A 330 -5.68 -8.88 27.65
C LEU A 330 -5.70 -10.38 28.02
N GLY A 331 -5.17 -11.25 27.16
CA GLY A 331 -5.35 -12.69 27.29
C GLY A 331 -6.81 -13.07 27.02
N ARG A 332 -7.06 -13.98 26.08
CA ARG A 332 -8.41 -14.47 25.81
C ARG A 332 -8.91 -15.24 27.03
N THR A 333 -9.60 -14.59 27.97
CA THR A 333 -10.59 -15.28 28.79
C THR A 333 -11.77 -15.59 27.86
N GLU A 334 -11.73 -16.80 27.32
CA GLU A 334 -12.78 -17.56 26.63
C GLU A 334 -13.97 -16.76 26.09
N SER A 335 -13.95 -16.50 24.78
CA SER A 335 -15.14 -16.10 24.01
C SER A 335 -15.44 -17.15 22.94
N HIS A 336 -15.79 -18.35 23.39
CA HIS A 336 -16.74 -19.20 22.68
C HIS A 336 -18.10 -19.01 23.35
N CYS A 337 -18.67 -17.81 23.21
CA CYS A 337 -20.07 -17.60 23.54
C CYS A 337 -20.86 -17.53 22.23
N HIS A 338 -21.22 -18.72 21.74
CA HIS A 338 -22.44 -18.86 20.97
C HIS A 338 -23.58 -18.52 21.94
N VAL A 339 -24.02 -17.27 21.96
CA VAL A 339 -25.15 -16.85 22.78
C VAL A 339 -26.41 -17.49 22.20
N ILE A 340 -26.72 -18.68 22.69
CA ILE A 340 -28.10 -19.11 22.84
C ILE A 340 -28.65 -18.23 23.97
N CYS A 341 -29.33 -17.16 23.59
CA CYS A 341 -30.01 -16.29 24.52
C CYS A 341 -31.20 -17.03 25.12
N SER A 342 -31.02 -17.63 26.29
CA SER A 342 -32.13 -18.07 27.12
C SER A 342 -31.77 -17.93 28.60
N GLN A 343 -32.44 -16.95 29.21
CA GLN A 343 -32.58 -16.68 30.64
C GLN A 343 -31.40 -15.95 31.30
N GLY A 344 -31.74 -14.78 31.84
CA GLY A 344 -30.79 -13.74 32.24
C GLY A 344 -30.17 -13.99 33.60
N GLU A 345 -28.88 -13.67 33.67
CA GLU A 345 -28.16 -13.28 34.88
C GLU A 345 -27.21 -12.13 34.50
N GLU A 346 -27.06 -11.18 35.42
CA GLU A 346 -26.31 -9.93 35.24
C GLU A 346 -24.83 -10.16 34.95
N ILE A 347 -24.32 -9.48 33.91
CA ILE A 347 -22.89 -9.43 33.60
C ILE A 347 -22.22 -8.47 34.59
N ASP A 348 -21.17 -8.97 35.24
CA ASP A 348 -20.36 -8.30 36.26
C ASP A 348 -19.90 -6.89 35.82
N SER A 349 -20.35 -5.86 36.54
CA SER A 349 -20.22 -4.44 36.19
C SER A 349 -18.79 -3.92 36.02
N ASN A 350 -17.80 -4.64 36.55
CA ASN A 350 -16.38 -4.28 36.40
C ASN A 350 -15.80 -4.65 35.02
N LEU A 351 -16.34 -5.67 34.33
CA LEU A 351 -15.87 -6.06 32.99
C LEU A 351 -16.37 -5.06 31.92
N ALA A 352 -17.60 -4.54 32.09
CA ALA A 352 -18.20 -3.55 31.20
C ALA A 352 -17.55 -2.15 31.27
N CYS A 353 -16.91 -1.81 32.39
CA CYS A 353 -16.15 -0.55 32.56
C CYS A 353 -14.74 -0.63 31.95
N LEU A 354 -14.10 -1.81 31.95
CA LEU A 354 -12.79 -2.02 31.33
C LEU A 354 -12.89 -2.09 29.80
N THR A 355 -13.94 -2.70 29.24
CA THR A 355 -14.19 -2.72 27.78
C THR A 355 -14.44 -1.33 27.23
N LYS A 356 -15.28 -0.51 27.87
CA LYS A 356 -15.54 0.88 27.43
C LYS A 356 -14.29 1.77 27.40
N LYS A 357 -13.31 1.53 28.27
CA LYS A 357 -12.08 2.33 28.34
C LYS A 357 -11.05 1.88 27.28
N GLY A 358 -10.91 0.57 27.07
CA GLY A 358 -10.05 0.01 26.00
C GLY A 358 -10.59 0.27 24.59
N ASP A 359 -11.91 0.22 24.41
CA ASP A 359 -12.57 0.56 23.15
C ASP A 359 -12.37 2.05 22.81
N SER A 360 -12.29 2.95 23.79
CA SER A 360 -12.04 4.38 23.54
C SER A 360 -10.60 4.68 23.12
N GLU A 361 -9.63 3.92 23.64
CA GLU A 361 -8.20 4.14 23.38
C GLU A 361 -7.76 3.50 22.04
N THR A 362 -8.28 2.32 21.68
CA THR A 362 -8.09 1.72 20.34
C THR A 362 -8.60 2.61 19.21
N VAL A 363 -9.83 3.11 19.38
CA VAL A 363 -10.46 4.00 18.42
C VAL A 363 -9.64 5.29 18.31
N TYR A 364 -9.13 5.80 19.42
CA TYR A 364 -8.25 6.97 19.41
C TYR A 364 -6.93 6.72 18.67
N GLU A 365 -6.21 5.61 18.93
CA GLU A 365 -4.97 5.26 18.20
C GLU A 365 -5.21 5.16 16.69
N ALA A 366 -6.29 4.47 16.28
CA ALA A 366 -6.67 4.33 14.89
C ALA A 366 -7.04 5.68 14.24
N GLU A 367 -7.81 6.51 14.93
CA GLU A 367 -8.19 7.86 14.47
C GLU A 367 -6.96 8.77 14.33
N GLN A 368 -6.03 8.73 15.28
CA GLN A 368 -4.77 9.49 15.19
C GLN A 368 -3.92 9.03 14.02
N PHE A 369 -3.74 7.71 13.85
CA PHE A 369 -3.03 7.16 12.70
C PHE A 369 -3.64 7.64 11.37
N LEU A 370 -4.96 7.56 11.23
CA LEU A 370 -5.66 7.97 10.02
C LEU A 370 -5.58 9.48 9.79
N ALA A 371 -5.71 10.29 10.84
CA ALA A 371 -5.59 11.75 10.75
C ALA A 371 -4.18 12.16 10.27
N GLN A 372 -3.14 11.53 10.79
CA GLN A 372 -1.77 11.79 10.36
C GLN A 372 -1.50 11.27 8.93
N LEU A 373 -2.06 10.11 8.58
CA LEU A 373 -1.95 9.56 7.24
C LEU A 373 -2.59 10.50 6.20
N GLN A 374 -3.77 11.06 6.51
CA GLN A 374 -4.44 12.07 5.68
C GLN A 374 -3.63 13.37 5.58
N ALA A 375 -2.99 13.79 6.68
CA ALA A 375 -2.12 14.96 6.68
C ALA A 375 -0.85 14.76 5.84
N ASN A 376 -0.45 13.50 5.58
CA ASN A 376 0.74 13.16 4.81
C ASN A 376 0.44 12.21 3.63
N HIS A 377 -0.01 12.84 2.54
CA HIS A 377 -0.18 12.24 1.20
C HIS A 377 0.89 11.21 0.81
N ARG A 378 2.17 11.48 1.08
CA ARG A 378 3.27 10.60 0.61
C ARG A 378 3.33 9.29 1.38
N ILE A 379 3.03 9.34 2.68
CA ILE A 379 2.90 8.14 3.51
C ILE A 379 1.63 7.39 3.11
N GLN A 380 0.54 8.10 2.81
CA GLN A 380 -0.71 7.54 2.30
C GLN A 380 -0.50 6.74 1.00
N GLU A 381 0.37 7.19 0.09
CA GLU A 381 0.69 6.46 -1.14
C GLU A 381 1.27 5.06 -0.84
N LEU A 382 2.13 4.96 0.19
CA LEU A 382 2.72 3.69 0.63
C LEU A 382 1.69 2.77 1.28
N ALA A 383 0.74 3.33 2.03
CA ALA A 383 -0.32 2.59 2.74
C ALA A 383 -1.27 1.79 1.82
N THR A 384 -1.23 2.03 0.51
CA THR A 384 -2.03 1.26 -0.46
C THR A 384 -1.56 -0.20 -0.61
N ASN A 385 -0.31 -0.51 -0.23
CA ASN A 385 0.20 -1.88 -0.16
C ASN A 385 0.01 -2.42 1.27
N PRO A 386 -0.73 -3.53 1.48
CA PRO A 386 -1.00 -4.07 2.82
C PRO A 386 0.25 -4.34 3.66
N LEU A 387 1.35 -4.77 3.04
CA LEU A 387 2.62 -4.97 3.75
C LEU A 387 3.19 -3.65 4.28
N LEU A 388 3.21 -2.61 3.43
CA LEU A 388 3.71 -1.29 3.83
C LEU A 388 2.79 -0.65 4.87
N LEU A 389 1.47 -0.81 4.73
CA LEU A 389 0.51 -0.39 5.76
C LEU A 389 0.77 -1.09 7.09
N THR A 390 1.02 -2.41 7.07
CA THR A 390 1.38 -3.15 8.29
C THR A 390 2.66 -2.61 8.93
N LEU A 391 3.67 -2.25 8.11
CA LEU A 391 4.90 -1.63 8.61
C LEU A 391 4.67 -0.27 9.24
N LEU A 392 3.80 0.54 8.63
CA LEU A 392 3.41 1.84 9.16
C LEU A 392 2.68 1.69 10.50
N CYS A 393 1.76 0.71 10.60
CA CYS A 393 1.08 0.40 11.86
C CYS A 393 2.07 0.01 12.95
N LEU A 394 3.03 -0.88 12.66
CA LEU A 394 4.06 -1.29 13.62
C LEU A 394 4.94 -0.12 14.08
N GLU A 395 5.39 0.72 13.15
CA GLU A 395 6.22 1.89 13.48
C GLU A 395 5.45 2.91 14.34
N PHE A 396 4.17 3.10 14.04
CA PHE A 396 3.30 3.98 14.80
C PHE A 396 2.99 3.41 16.20
N GLU A 397 2.85 2.09 16.34
CA GLU A 397 2.68 1.43 17.64
C GLU A 397 3.87 1.63 18.57
N ASP A 398 5.09 1.52 18.03
CA ASP A 398 6.31 1.62 18.83
C ASP A 398 6.55 3.06 19.33
N ASN A 399 6.15 4.08 18.54
CA ASN A 399 6.48 5.48 18.82
C ASN A 399 5.27 6.35 19.23
N GLY A 400 4.04 5.91 18.98
CA GLY A 400 2.81 6.72 19.14
C GLY A 400 2.63 7.85 18.12
N ASP A 401 3.55 7.96 17.16
CA ASP A 401 3.59 8.97 16.10
C ASP A 401 4.35 8.40 14.89
N PHE A 402 4.19 8.98 13.70
CA PHE A 402 5.12 8.69 12.60
C PHE A 402 6.46 9.39 12.85
N PRO A 403 7.60 8.79 12.46
CA PRO A 403 8.90 9.44 12.55
C PRO A 403 8.87 10.84 11.92
N SER A 404 9.40 11.82 12.63
CA SER A 404 9.54 13.21 12.17
C SER A 404 10.43 13.30 10.93
N ASP A 405 11.47 12.45 10.86
CA ASP A 405 12.27 12.27 9.67
C ASP A 405 11.65 11.26 8.68
N ARG A 406 11.23 11.77 7.53
CA ARG A 406 10.71 10.95 6.44
C ARG A 406 11.77 10.03 5.84
N ALA A 407 13.04 10.46 5.84
CA ALA A 407 14.12 9.63 5.31
C ALA A 407 14.33 8.40 6.19
N GLU A 408 14.24 8.53 7.51
CA GLU A 408 14.21 7.41 8.44
C GLU A 408 13.04 6.47 8.14
N LEU A 409 11.82 6.98 8.04
CA LEU A 409 10.63 6.16 7.75
C LEU A 409 10.79 5.31 6.48
N TYR A 410 11.19 5.93 5.36
CA TYR A 410 11.42 5.22 4.10
C TYR A 410 12.61 4.25 4.22
N GLY A 411 13.66 4.65 4.93
CA GLY A 411 14.82 3.81 5.20
C GLY A 411 14.47 2.54 5.97
N CYS A 412 13.64 2.64 7.00
CA CYS A 412 13.13 1.53 7.80
C CYS A 412 12.26 0.59 6.96
N GLY A 413 11.32 1.14 6.18
CA GLY A 413 10.48 0.36 5.26
C GLY A 413 11.31 -0.42 4.22
N ILE A 414 12.25 0.25 3.55
CA ILE A 414 13.15 -0.37 2.56
C ILE A 414 14.05 -1.42 3.19
N ALA A 415 14.66 -1.12 4.35
CA ALA A 415 15.54 -2.07 5.03
C ALA A 415 14.78 -3.33 5.47
N THR A 416 13.51 -3.17 5.82
CA THR A 416 12.62 -4.27 6.19
C THR A 416 12.22 -5.12 4.97
N LEU A 417 11.87 -4.49 3.85
CA LEU A 417 11.66 -5.18 2.56
C LEU A 417 12.90 -5.97 2.13
N MET A 418 14.11 -5.43 2.34
CA MET A 418 15.36 -6.03 1.87
C MET A 418 15.94 -7.12 2.79
N ARG A 419 15.81 -7.01 4.11
CA ARG A 419 16.45 -7.95 5.06
C ARG A 419 15.55 -9.10 5.49
N LYS A 420 14.29 -8.80 5.80
CA LYS A 420 13.43 -9.69 6.59
C LYS A 420 12.43 -10.48 5.75
N TRP A 421 12.05 -9.93 4.60
CA TRP A 421 11.09 -10.57 3.69
C TRP A 421 11.66 -11.84 3.03
N ASP A 422 12.94 -11.81 2.62
CA ASP A 422 13.61 -12.93 1.97
C ASP A 422 13.97 -14.07 2.95
N ALA A 423 14.47 -13.71 4.14
CA ALA A 423 14.90 -14.68 5.15
C ALA A 423 13.74 -15.54 5.68
N LYS A 424 12.56 -14.93 5.91
CA LYS A 424 11.39 -15.62 6.47
C LYS A 424 10.74 -16.61 5.49
N ARG A 425 10.95 -16.43 4.18
CA ARG A 425 10.41 -17.31 3.13
C ARG A 425 11.43 -18.31 2.60
N GLY A 426 12.69 -18.26 3.05
CA GLY A 426 13.78 -19.16 2.65
C GLY A 426 13.97 -19.27 1.12
N ILE A 427 13.76 -18.17 0.41
CA ILE A 427 13.78 -18.14 -1.06
C ILE A 427 15.24 -18.19 -1.54
N VAL A 428 15.66 -19.31 -2.13
CA VAL A 428 17.00 -19.46 -2.74
C VAL A 428 16.89 -19.36 -4.26
N ARG A 429 17.13 -18.17 -4.85
CA ARG A 429 17.22 -17.97 -6.31
C ARG A 429 18.09 -16.79 -6.75
N ASP A 430 18.68 -17.01 -7.92
CA ASP A 430 19.70 -16.27 -8.69
C ASP A 430 21.02 -15.94 -7.98
N ARG A 431 22.12 -16.51 -8.49
CA ARG A 431 23.45 -16.44 -7.87
C ARG A 431 24.02 -15.03 -7.88
N VAL A 432 23.68 -14.19 -8.86
CA VAL A 432 24.34 -12.87 -9.02
C VAL A 432 23.78 -11.85 -8.04
N TYR A 433 22.46 -11.66 -8.02
CA TYR A 433 21.82 -10.70 -7.10
C TYR A 433 21.95 -11.12 -5.63
N GLN A 434 21.97 -12.43 -5.34
CA GLN A 434 22.20 -12.94 -3.98
C GLN A 434 23.62 -12.66 -3.46
N LYS A 435 24.63 -12.64 -4.33
CA LYS A 435 26.01 -12.31 -3.94
C LYS A 435 26.19 -10.83 -3.59
N LEU A 436 25.29 -9.96 -4.03
CA LEU A 436 25.35 -8.55 -3.65
C LEU A 436 24.96 -8.37 -2.18
N SER A 437 25.82 -7.71 -1.41
CA SER A 437 25.47 -7.28 -0.07
C SER A 437 24.26 -6.33 -0.08
N VAL A 438 23.54 -6.24 1.04
CA VAL A 438 22.39 -5.31 1.18
C VAL A 438 22.78 -3.88 0.80
N GLN A 439 23.99 -3.44 1.15
CA GLN A 439 24.48 -2.12 0.77
C GLN A 439 24.64 -1.98 -0.74
N ARG A 440 25.24 -2.98 -1.42
CA ARG A 440 25.40 -2.95 -2.89
C ARG A 440 24.06 -2.98 -3.63
N LYS A 441 23.04 -3.65 -3.09
CA LYS A 441 21.67 -3.60 -3.62
C LYS A 441 21.07 -2.20 -3.49
N LYS A 442 21.24 -1.55 -2.33
CA LYS A 442 20.79 -0.16 -2.15
C LYS A 442 21.55 0.79 -3.10
N ASP A 443 22.86 0.61 -3.26
CA ASP A 443 23.69 1.43 -4.15
C ASP A 443 23.30 1.29 -5.62
N LEU A 444 22.96 0.07 -6.06
CA LEU A 444 22.38 -0.18 -7.38
C LEU A 444 21.09 0.62 -7.55
N LEU A 445 20.12 0.46 -6.64
CA LEU A 445 18.83 1.16 -6.72
C LEU A 445 18.97 2.68 -6.65
N SER A 446 19.89 3.18 -5.82
CA SER A 446 20.29 4.59 -5.76
C SER A 446 20.84 5.10 -7.09
N ASN A 447 21.68 4.31 -7.76
CA ASN A 447 22.22 4.67 -9.07
C ASN A 447 21.11 4.72 -10.14
N LEU A 448 20.24 3.71 -10.16
CA LEU A 448 19.10 3.66 -11.09
C LEU A 448 18.16 4.85 -10.86
N ALA A 449 17.81 5.12 -9.61
CA ALA A 449 16.92 6.21 -9.23
C ALA A 449 17.44 7.58 -9.68
N LEU A 450 18.71 7.89 -9.39
CA LEU A 450 19.31 9.17 -9.79
C LEU A 450 19.28 9.33 -11.33
N ILE A 451 19.72 8.31 -12.07
CA ILE A 451 19.75 8.35 -13.54
C ILE A 451 18.36 8.60 -14.13
N THR A 452 17.35 7.85 -13.67
CA THR A 452 16.00 7.98 -14.21
C THR A 452 15.32 9.28 -13.76
N PHE A 453 15.60 9.75 -12.54
CA PHE A 453 15.05 10.99 -12.02
C PHE A 453 15.62 12.23 -12.73
N GLU A 454 16.93 12.29 -12.97
CA GLU A 454 17.57 13.38 -13.73
C GLU A 454 17.04 13.51 -15.16
N ARG A 455 16.65 12.37 -15.75
CA ARG A 455 16.03 12.31 -17.09
C ARG A 455 14.53 12.56 -17.10
N GLN A 456 13.92 12.76 -15.93
CA GLN A 456 12.47 12.85 -15.74
C GLN A 456 11.72 11.61 -16.27
N GLU A 457 12.38 10.44 -16.21
CA GLU A 457 11.83 9.15 -16.61
C GLU A 457 11.23 8.43 -15.39
N PHE A 458 9.90 8.52 -15.24
CA PHE A 458 9.17 7.75 -14.22
C PHE A 458 8.74 6.35 -14.72
N LEU A 459 8.64 6.21 -16.04
CA LEU A 459 8.41 4.96 -16.76
C LEU A 459 9.57 4.76 -17.73
N PHE A 460 10.17 3.58 -17.73
CA PHE A 460 11.35 3.27 -18.53
C PHE A 460 11.21 1.90 -19.20
N LYS A 461 11.79 1.74 -20.39
CA LYS A 461 11.74 0.44 -21.09
C LYS A 461 12.68 -0.55 -20.42
N GLN A 462 12.33 -1.83 -20.51
CA GLN A 462 13.11 -2.94 -19.96
C GLN A 462 14.57 -2.90 -20.42
N LYS A 463 14.82 -2.61 -21.71
CA LYS A 463 16.18 -2.52 -22.27
C LYS A 463 17.03 -1.41 -21.66
N ASP A 464 16.41 -0.28 -21.31
CA ASP A 464 17.13 0.88 -20.78
C ASP A 464 17.55 0.63 -19.33
N ILE A 465 16.65 0.07 -18.52
CA ILE A 465 16.96 -0.28 -17.13
C ILE A 465 17.95 -1.45 -17.04
N GLU A 466 17.85 -2.46 -17.91
CA GLU A 466 18.83 -3.55 -18.01
C GLU A 466 20.22 -3.00 -18.37
N LYS A 467 20.30 -2.03 -19.29
CA LYS A 467 21.56 -1.35 -19.61
C LYS A 467 22.15 -0.64 -18.38
N TYR A 468 21.35 0.10 -17.63
CA TYR A 468 21.85 0.78 -16.42
C TYR A 468 22.31 -0.20 -15.33
N ILE A 469 21.63 -1.34 -15.20
CA ILE A 469 22.05 -2.42 -14.29
C ILE A 469 23.37 -3.02 -14.78
N ALA A 470 23.49 -3.34 -16.07
CA ALA A 470 24.71 -3.89 -16.65
C ALA A 470 25.91 -2.93 -16.47
N ASP A 471 25.70 -1.62 -16.69
CA ASP A 471 26.72 -0.60 -16.50
C ASP A 471 27.17 -0.49 -15.04
N TYR A 472 26.26 -0.65 -14.08
CA TYR A 472 26.61 -0.69 -12.65
C TYR A 472 27.38 -1.96 -12.29
N LEU A 473 26.92 -3.14 -12.74
CA LEU A 473 27.57 -4.43 -12.46
C LEU A 473 29.00 -4.49 -13.03
N ARG A 474 29.22 -3.92 -14.22
CA ARG A 474 30.54 -3.82 -14.86
C ARG A 474 31.58 -3.13 -13.97
N ASN A 475 31.15 -2.20 -13.12
CA ASN A 475 32.04 -1.47 -12.21
C ASN A 475 32.27 -2.20 -10.87
N LEU A 476 31.66 -3.37 -10.64
CA LEU A 476 31.82 -4.15 -9.41
C LEU A 476 32.76 -5.35 -9.55
N THR A 477 32.92 -5.91 -10.75
CA THR A 477 33.74 -7.10 -10.98
C THR A 477 34.85 -6.81 -12.00
N GLU A 478 36.11 -7.05 -11.63
CA GLU A 478 37.26 -6.93 -12.55
C GLU A 478 37.25 -8.03 -13.64
N SER A 479 36.44 -9.09 -13.47
CA SER A 479 36.53 -10.34 -14.23
C SER A 479 35.50 -10.55 -15.35
N GLU A 480 34.42 -9.77 -15.42
CA GLU A 480 33.33 -10.00 -16.39
C GLU A 480 33.23 -8.85 -17.40
N THR A 481 34.06 -8.91 -18.43
CA THR A 481 34.02 -7.98 -19.59
C THR A 481 33.15 -8.50 -20.74
N ASP A 482 32.61 -9.72 -20.65
CA ASP A 482 31.72 -10.26 -21.68
C ASP A 482 30.35 -9.54 -21.66
N SER A 483 30.09 -8.77 -22.73
CA SER A 483 28.85 -8.03 -22.92
C SER A 483 27.60 -8.92 -22.94
N ARG A 484 27.70 -10.19 -23.34
CA ARG A 484 26.53 -11.10 -23.37
C ARG A 484 26.20 -11.64 -21.98
N ALA A 485 27.21 -12.02 -21.20
CA ALA A 485 27.04 -12.43 -19.81
C ALA A 485 26.41 -11.30 -18.97
N LEU A 486 26.96 -10.08 -19.07
CA LEU A 486 26.43 -8.91 -18.36
C LEU A 486 24.96 -8.60 -18.71
N GLN A 487 24.55 -8.83 -19.97
CA GLN A 487 23.14 -8.66 -20.36
C GLN A 487 22.24 -9.69 -19.69
N LEU A 488 22.63 -10.97 -19.68
CA LEU A 488 21.88 -12.03 -18.99
C LEU A 488 21.77 -11.74 -17.49
N ASP A 489 22.87 -11.33 -16.87
CA ASP A 489 22.91 -10.97 -15.45
C ASP A 489 22.05 -9.74 -15.15
N SER A 490 22.07 -8.73 -16.02
CA SER A 490 21.24 -7.53 -15.83
C SER A 490 19.74 -7.83 -15.87
N ALA A 491 19.30 -8.70 -16.80
CA ALA A 491 17.92 -9.15 -16.89
C ALA A 491 17.52 -10.00 -15.67
N ALA A 492 18.41 -10.87 -15.21
CA ALA A 492 18.24 -11.66 -14.00
C ALA A 492 18.15 -10.80 -12.73
N VAL A 493 18.99 -9.77 -12.61
CA VAL A 493 18.97 -8.80 -11.51
C VAL A 493 17.69 -7.97 -11.52
N LEU A 494 17.28 -7.42 -12.66
CA LEU A 494 16.00 -6.72 -12.79
C LEU A 494 14.85 -7.63 -12.34
N LYS A 495 14.89 -8.90 -12.73
CA LYS A 495 13.86 -9.85 -12.34
C LYS A 495 13.87 -10.15 -10.85
N SER A 496 15.06 -10.25 -10.26
CA SER A 496 15.24 -10.44 -8.83
C SER A 496 14.70 -9.24 -8.04
N ILE A 497 14.94 -8.03 -8.52
CA ILE A 497 14.41 -6.79 -7.93
C ILE A 497 12.87 -6.77 -7.94
N GLU A 498 12.26 -7.09 -9.09
CA GLU A 498 10.81 -7.16 -9.22
C GLU A 498 10.19 -8.23 -8.31
N THR A 499 10.81 -9.41 -8.26
CA THR A 499 10.26 -10.58 -7.54
C THR A 499 10.48 -10.50 -6.03
N GLN A 500 11.68 -10.16 -5.56
CA GLN A 500 12.03 -10.25 -4.14
C GLN A 500 11.33 -9.17 -3.34
N HIS A 501 11.54 -7.90 -3.70
CA HIS A 501 11.14 -6.75 -2.89
C HIS A 501 10.08 -5.86 -3.56
N GLY A 502 9.88 -5.96 -4.88
CA GLY A 502 8.84 -5.19 -5.58
C GLY A 502 9.09 -3.68 -5.56
N ILE A 503 10.36 -3.26 -5.48
CA ILE A 503 10.75 -1.83 -5.55
C ILE A 503 10.68 -1.36 -6.99
N LEU A 504 11.09 -2.20 -7.95
CA LEU A 504 10.77 -1.99 -9.37
C LEU A 504 9.64 -2.93 -9.77
N VAL A 505 8.73 -2.43 -10.59
CA VAL A 505 7.58 -3.20 -11.07
C VAL A 505 7.36 -2.95 -12.56
N GLU A 506 6.99 -4.00 -13.28
CA GLU A 506 6.51 -3.86 -14.65
C GLU A 506 5.11 -3.22 -14.65
N ARG A 507 4.85 -2.17 -15.43
CA ARG A 507 3.54 -1.50 -15.53
C ARG A 507 2.77 -1.88 -16.78
N ALA A 508 3.47 -2.08 -17.89
CA ALA A 508 2.97 -2.65 -19.14
C ALA A 508 4.07 -3.54 -19.73
N ARG A 509 3.76 -4.31 -20.78
CA ARG A 509 4.71 -5.26 -21.36
C ARG A 509 6.05 -4.58 -21.73
N GLY A 510 7.10 -4.91 -20.99
CA GLY A 510 8.44 -4.36 -21.19
C GLY A 510 8.63 -2.90 -20.75
N ILE A 511 7.71 -2.36 -19.95
CA ILE A 511 7.78 -1.01 -19.36
C ILE A 511 7.79 -1.16 -17.84
N TYR A 512 8.78 -0.57 -17.19
CA TYR A 512 9.03 -0.64 -15.76
C TYR A 512 8.94 0.74 -15.11
N SER A 513 8.72 0.76 -13.79
CA SER A 513 8.85 1.94 -12.94
C SER A 513 9.32 1.53 -11.54
N PHE A 514 9.67 2.50 -10.70
CA PHE A 514 9.59 2.29 -9.26
C PHE A 514 8.14 2.00 -8.83
N SER A 515 7.93 1.19 -7.79
CA SER A 515 6.59 0.87 -7.29
C SER A 515 5.88 2.08 -6.70
N HIS A 516 6.66 3.01 -6.13
CA HIS A 516 6.22 4.29 -5.59
C HIS A 516 7.22 5.38 -5.96
N LEU A 517 6.73 6.60 -6.20
CA LEU A 517 7.60 7.75 -6.47
C LEU A 517 8.49 8.05 -5.26
N SER A 518 7.95 7.93 -4.04
CA SER A 518 8.69 8.13 -2.79
C SER A 518 9.95 7.25 -2.69
N PHE A 519 9.93 6.03 -3.24
CA PHE A 519 11.14 5.19 -3.29
C PHE A 519 12.17 5.71 -4.28
N GLN A 520 11.75 6.18 -5.45
CA GLN A 520 12.66 6.80 -6.41
C GLN A 520 13.27 8.09 -5.82
N GLU A 521 12.48 8.94 -5.18
CA GLU A 521 12.95 10.16 -4.49
C GLU A 521 13.93 9.81 -3.37
N TYR A 522 13.62 8.83 -2.52
CA TYR A 522 14.51 8.34 -1.46
C TYR A 522 15.85 7.83 -1.99
N PHE A 523 15.82 6.95 -3.00
CA PHE A 523 17.04 6.39 -3.55
C PHE A 523 17.89 7.43 -4.28
N THR A 524 17.25 8.44 -4.88
CA THR A 524 17.90 9.61 -5.49
C THR A 524 18.61 10.47 -4.43
N ALA A 525 17.90 10.87 -3.37
CA ALA A 525 18.48 11.62 -2.25
C ALA A 525 19.65 10.85 -1.61
N ARG A 526 19.46 9.54 -1.38
CA ARG A 526 20.52 8.66 -0.88
C ARG A 526 21.74 8.66 -1.81
N LYS A 527 21.56 8.61 -3.14
CA LYS A 527 22.69 8.62 -4.08
C LYS A 527 23.50 9.92 -3.99
N ILE A 528 22.83 11.05 -3.78
CA ILE A 528 23.46 12.37 -3.68
C ILE A 528 24.28 12.49 -2.40
N VAL A 529 23.73 12.05 -1.27
CA VAL A 529 24.38 12.20 0.05
C VAL A 529 25.39 11.08 0.35
N THR A 530 25.30 9.93 -0.31
CA THR A 530 26.23 8.80 -0.15
C THR A 530 27.37 8.90 -1.17
N SER A 531 28.28 9.85 -0.96
CA SER A 531 29.50 10.04 -1.78
C SER A 531 30.74 9.45 -1.08
N SER A 532 31.72 8.99 -1.85
CA SER A 532 32.92 8.32 -1.31
C SER A 532 34.00 9.30 -0.84
N SER A 533 33.92 10.57 -1.25
CA SER A 533 34.82 11.64 -0.82
C SER A 533 34.08 12.96 -0.55
N PRO A 534 34.62 13.86 0.30
CA PRO A 534 34.03 15.18 0.54
C PRO A 534 33.87 16.04 -0.73
N GLN A 535 34.82 15.93 -1.67
CA GLN A 535 34.81 16.68 -2.94
C GLN A 535 33.67 16.23 -3.87
N GLU A 536 33.43 14.91 -3.95
CA GLU A 536 32.30 14.36 -4.70
C GLU A 536 30.96 14.71 -4.05
N LEU A 537 30.91 14.72 -2.71
CA LEU A 537 29.73 15.16 -1.99
C LEU A 537 29.42 16.62 -2.31
N GLU A 538 30.38 17.51 -2.17
CA GLU A 538 30.22 18.94 -2.49
C GLU A 538 29.75 19.15 -3.93
N LYS A 539 30.33 18.42 -4.90
CA LYS A 539 29.88 18.46 -6.30
C LYS A 539 28.43 18.00 -6.44
N SER A 540 28.05 16.92 -5.78
CA SER A 540 26.68 16.37 -5.81
C SER A 540 25.67 17.32 -5.17
N LEU A 541 26.03 17.95 -4.05
CA LEU A 541 25.21 18.98 -3.39
C LEU A 541 25.06 20.22 -4.26
N ASN A 542 26.13 20.69 -4.92
CA ASN A 542 26.05 21.79 -5.88
C ASN A 542 25.13 21.47 -7.06
N ASN A 543 25.21 20.26 -7.60
CA ASN A 543 24.29 19.80 -8.65
C ASN A 543 22.84 19.77 -8.17
N LEU A 544 22.58 19.31 -6.95
CA LEU A 544 21.25 19.34 -6.35
C LEU A 544 20.73 20.78 -6.21
N VAL A 545 21.54 21.67 -5.62
CA VAL A 545 21.20 23.08 -5.41
C VAL A 545 20.95 23.83 -6.73
N ALA A 546 21.61 23.44 -7.82
CA ALA A 546 21.30 24.00 -9.14
C ALA A 546 19.84 23.76 -9.58
N ARG A 547 19.16 22.76 -9.00
CA ARG A 547 17.76 22.37 -9.26
C ARG A 547 16.76 22.95 -8.27
N ILE A 548 17.14 23.89 -7.39
CA ILE A 548 16.30 24.35 -6.27
C ILE A 548 14.95 24.97 -6.67
N THR A 549 14.82 25.45 -7.91
CA THR A 549 13.57 26.02 -8.46
C THR A 549 12.70 24.98 -9.17
N GLU A 550 13.17 23.74 -9.31
CA GLU A 550 12.44 22.66 -9.97
C GLU A 550 11.54 21.92 -8.96
N LYS A 551 10.23 22.00 -9.17
CA LYS A 551 9.22 21.46 -8.22
C LYS A 551 9.39 19.97 -7.92
N ASN A 552 9.80 19.19 -8.91
CA ASN A 552 9.95 17.74 -8.80
C ASN A 552 11.11 17.39 -7.84
N TRP A 553 12.12 18.25 -7.73
CA TRP A 553 13.29 18.03 -6.87
C TRP A 553 13.05 18.37 -5.40
N ARG A 554 11.92 19.01 -5.07
CA ARG A 554 11.62 19.48 -3.71
C ARG A 554 11.80 18.39 -2.64
N GLU A 555 11.30 17.18 -2.89
CA GLU A 555 11.43 16.10 -1.89
C GLU A 555 12.86 15.63 -1.72
N ILE A 556 13.66 15.68 -2.78
CA ILE A 556 15.05 15.23 -2.73
C ILE A 556 15.83 16.10 -1.75
N PHE A 557 15.54 17.41 -1.70
CA PHE A 557 16.11 18.31 -0.67
C PHE A 557 15.68 17.92 0.74
N LEU A 558 14.37 17.72 0.97
CA LEU A 558 13.82 17.36 2.28
C LEU A 558 14.38 16.03 2.79
N LEU A 559 14.56 15.05 1.91
CA LEU A 559 15.17 13.76 2.25
C LEU A 559 16.68 13.87 2.43
N ALA A 560 17.37 14.64 1.59
CA ALA A 560 18.82 14.80 1.68
C ALA A 560 19.26 15.44 3.00
N VAL A 561 18.52 16.44 3.51
CA VAL A 561 18.87 17.08 4.80
C VAL A 561 18.73 16.13 5.98
N GLY A 562 17.72 15.23 6.00
CA GLY A 562 17.57 14.21 7.05
C GLY A 562 18.61 13.09 6.95
N MET A 563 19.08 12.76 5.73
CA MET A 563 20.10 11.72 5.52
C MET A 563 21.53 12.18 5.83
N LEU A 564 21.80 13.48 5.82
CA LEU A 564 23.14 14.01 6.09
C LEU A 564 23.41 13.99 7.60
N PRO A 565 24.60 13.54 8.04
CA PRO A 565 24.99 13.65 9.46
C PRO A 565 24.98 15.11 9.98
N GLN A 566 25.25 16.07 9.09
CA GLN A 566 25.18 17.51 9.36
C GLN A 566 24.78 18.24 8.07
N ALA A 567 23.72 19.06 8.14
CA ALA A 567 23.10 19.68 6.97
C ALA A 567 23.66 21.08 6.62
N ASP A 568 24.56 21.65 7.43
CA ASP A 568 25.09 23.01 7.28
C ASP A 568 25.55 23.33 5.85
N CYS A 569 26.36 22.45 5.25
CA CYS A 569 26.89 22.66 3.90
C CYS A 569 25.77 22.77 2.85
N LEU A 570 24.81 21.85 2.85
CA LEU A 570 23.69 21.88 1.90
C LEU A 570 22.83 23.13 2.09
N LEU A 571 22.50 23.48 3.34
CA LEU A 571 21.63 24.62 3.64
C LEU A 571 22.29 25.97 3.31
N LEU A 572 23.60 26.10 3.53
CA LEU A 572 24.36 27.28 3.12
C LEU A 572 24.48 27.37 1.60
N LEU A 573 24.71 26.26 0.89
CA LEU A 573 24.69 26.23 -0.57
C LEU A 573 23.30 26.62 -1.12
N MET A 574 22.23 26.09 -0.53
CA MET A 574 20.86 26.49 -0.86
C MET A 574 20.66 27.99 -0.67
N LYS A 575 21.04 28.55 0.48
CA LYS A 575 20.93 29.98 0.78
C LYS A 575 21.69 30.83 -0.24
N ALA A 576 22.95 30.49 -0.52
CA ALA A 576 23.77 31.19 -1.50
C ALA A 576 23.15 31.15 -2.90
N LYS A 577 22.60 30.00 -3.31
CA LYS A 577 21.92 29.88 -4.61
C LYS A 577 20.64 30.71 -4.68
N ILE A 578 19.84 30.70 -3.62
CA ILE A 578 18.60 31.48 -3.51
C ILE A 578 18.90 32.97 -3.64
N ASP A 579 19.88 33.46 -2.89
CA ASP A 579 20.31 34.85 -2.93
C ASP A 579 20.75 35.27 -4.34
N ASN A 580 21.50 34.40 -5.02
CA ASN A 580 21.94 34.61 -6.40
C ASN A 580 20.81 34.62 -7.44
N LEU A 581 19.58 34.18 -7.11
CA LEU A 581 18.44 34.26 -8.04
C LEU A 581 18.09 35.71 -8.37
N LEU A 582 18.26 36.62 -7.41
CA LEU A 582 17.89 38.03 -7.56
C LEU A 582 19.09 38.99 -7.56
N ALA A 583 20.29 38.52 -7.19
CA ALA A 583 21.48 39.36 -6.98
C ALA A 583 21.89 40.24 -8.16
N LYS A 584 21.57 39.85 -9.40
CA LYS A 584 21.95 40.60 -10.62
C LYS A 584 20.93 41.67 -11.04
N ASP A 585 19.72 41.65 -10.48
CA ASP A 585 18.66 42.59 -10.84
C ASP A 585 18.56 43.69 -9.78
N ALA A 586 19.06 44.88 -10.11
CA ALA A 586 19.09 46.03 -9.21
C ALA A 586 17.68 46.44 -8.74
N TYR A 587 16.66 46.34 -9.60
CA TYR A 587 15.29 46.70 -9.24
C TYR A 587 14.68 45.72 -8.23
N LEU A 588 14.99 44.42 -8.36
CA LEU A 588 14.61 43.43 -7.36
C LEU A 588 15.39 43.59 -6.04
N GLN A 589 16.65 44.06 -6.08
CA GLN A 589 17.40 44.40 -4.87
C GLN A 589 16.82 45.61 -4.14
N GLU A 590 16.38 46.64 -4.87
CA GLU A 590 15.64 47.78 -4.29
C GLU A 590 14.34 47.30 -3.62
N PHE A 591 13.61 46.38 -4.26
CA PHE A 591 12.42 45.78 -3.68
C PHE A 591 12.72 45.04 -2.36
N LEU A 592 13.76 44.20 -2.31
CA LEU A 592 14.15 43.50 -1.08
C LEU A 592 14.63 44.48 0.01
N THR A 593 15.30 45.56 -0.38
CA THR A 593 15.70 46.64 0.54
C THR A 593 14.47 47.28 1.17
N TRP A 594 13.46 47.62 0.37
CA TRP A 594 12.19 48.12 0.85
C TRP A 594 11.49 47.14 1.80
N VAL A 595 11.45 45.84 1.48
CA VAL A 595 10.86 44.81 2.36
C VAL A 595 11.53 44.81 3.75
N ASN A 596 12.86 44.93 3.78
CA ASN A 596 13.61 44.98 5.03
C ASN A 596 13.36 46.29 5.79
N GLU A 597 13.43 47.45 5.14
CA GLU A 597 13.14 48.75 5.74
C GLU A 597 11.74 48.77 6.35
N LYS A 598 10.73 48.29 5.60
CA LYS A 598 9.36 48.18 6.08
C LYS A 598 9.28 47.30 7.33
N THR A 599 9.99 46.18 7.35
CA THR A 599 10.04 45.30 8.52
C THR A 599 10.59 46.01 9.76
N LEU A 600 11.63 46.84 9.60
CA LEU A 600 12.23 47.60 10.71
C LEU A 600 11.29 48.67 11.29
N THR A 601 10.30 49.15 10.52
CA THR A 601 9.30 50.11 11.02
C THR A 601 8.20 49.47 11.88
N VAL A 602 8.15 48.14 11.97
CA VAL A 602 7.02 47.41 12.56
C VAL A 602 7.42 46.85 13.93
N GLU A 603 6.90 47.46 14.99
CA GLU A 603 7.11 46.99 16.36
C GLU A 603 6.24 45.77 16.68
N VAL A 604 6.79 44.56 16.44
CA VAL A 604 6.15 43.27 16.73
C VAL A 604 7.11 42.29 17.39
N THR A 605 6.56 41.29 18.08
CA THR A 605 7.33 40.24 18.77
C THR A 605 7.65 39.02 17.87
N PHE A 606 7.26 39.06 16.60
CA PHE A 606 7.47 37.96 15.64
C PHE A 606 8.88 37.97 15.06
N LYS A 607 9.33 36.83 14.52
CA LYS A 607 10.63 36.73 13.83
C LYS A 607 10.69 37.72 12.66
N ALA A 608 11.78 38.50 12.55
CA ALA A 608 11.96 39.47 11.47
C ALA A 608 11.83 38.86 10.07
N ALA A 609 12.34 37.64 9.86
CA ALA A 609 12.17 36.90 8.60
C ALA A 609 10.69 36.64 8.25
N ALA A 610 9.86 36.32 9.24
CA ALA A 610 8.43 36.07 9.03
C ALA A 610 7.69 37.37 8.64
N VAL A 611 8.08 38.50 9.25
CA VAL A 611 7.57 39.83 8.90
C VAL A 611 8.00 40.26 7.50
N ARG A 612 9.27 40.00 7.12
CA ARG A 612 9.73 40.20 5.72
C ARG A 612 8.93 39.35 4.73
N ALA A 613 8.70 38.07 5.05
CA ALA A 613 7.90 37.18 4.19
C ALA A 613 6.47 37.68 4.01
N PHE A 614 5.87 38.22 5.08
CA PHE A 614 4.55 38.85 5.02
C PHE A 614 4.53 40.07 4.07
N TYR A 615 5.44 41.04 4.24
CA TYR A 615 5.45 42.25 3.40
C TYR A 615 5.91 41.98 1.95
N PHE A 616 6.81 41.01 1.74
CA PHE A 616 7.15 40.50 0.42
C PHE A 616 5.90 40.01 -0.31
N ASN A 617 5.10 39.18 0.37
CA ASN A 617 3.87 38.62 -0.20
C ASN A 617 2.83 39.71 -0.47
N LEU A 618 2.60 40.60 0.51
CA LEU A 618 1.67 41.72 0.42
C LEU A 618 1.93 42.58 -0.82
N ALA A 619 3.21 42.94 -1.07
CA ALA A 619 3.56 43.74 -2.24
C ALA A 619 3.44 43.00 -3.58
N CYS A 620 3.68 41.68 -3.61
CA CYS A 620 3.56 40.87 -4.82
C CYS A 620 2.10 40.58 -5.22
N ILE A 621 1.15 40.61 -4.28
CA ILE A 621 -0.28 40.34 -4.52
C ILE A 621 -0.89 41.35 -5.52
N GLN A 622 -0.45 42.61 -5.50
CA GLN A 622 -1.02 43.69 -6.31
C GLN A 622 -0.88 43.49 -7.84
N GLN A 623 -0.14 42.48 -8.31
CA GLN A 623 0.22 42.31 -9.73
C GLN A 623 -0.24 40.99 -10.35
N THR A 624 -0.64 40.00 -9.55
CA THR A 624 -1.00 38.65 -10.05
C THR A 624 -2.50 38.51 -10.22
N ASN A 625 -3.03 38.84 -11.41
CA ASN A 625 -4.39 38.52 -11.89
C ASN A 625 -5.43 38.27 -10.78
N ARG A 626 -5.93 39.36 -10.17
CA ARG A 626 -7.22 39.56 -9.46
C ARG A 626 -7.99 38.31 -9.01
N ASN A 627 -7.32 37.35 -8.37
CA ASN A 627 -7.96 36.17 -7.82
C ASN A 627 -7.77 36.22 -6.30
N PRO A 628 -8.82 36.50 -5.51
CA PRO A 628 -8.73 36.59 -4.06
C PRO A 628 -8.28 35.27 -3.37
N LYS A 629 -8.11 34.18 -4.12
CA LYS A 629 -7.44 32.96 -3.64
C LYS A 629 -5.91 33.08 -3.54
N ASN A 630 -5.27 34.09 -4.16
CA ASN A 630 -3.81 34.32 -4.09
C ASN A 630 -3.34 34.92 -2.75
N TYR A 631 -4.25 35.48 -1.93
CA TYR A 631 -3.97 35.92 -0.55
C TYR A 631 -3.46 34.79 0.37
N ARG A 632 -3.40 33.54 -0.11
CA ARG A 632 -3.15 32.33 0.69
C ARG A 632 -1.76 31.73 0.53
N ASN A 633 -0.83 32.30 -0.25
CA ASN A 633 0.53 31.75 -0.31
C ASN A 633 1.42 32.21 0.87
N CYS A 634 0.87 32.15 2.09
CA CYS A 634 1.56 32.47 3.34
C CYS A 634 2.30 31.25 3.92
N GLU A 635 2.62 30.25 3.09
CA GLU A 635 3.29 29.02 3.55
C GLU A 635 4.68 29.29 4.13
N LEU A 636 5.45 30.22 3.55
CA LEU A 636 6.72 30.66 4.13
C LEU A 636 6.51 31.35 5.48
N VAL A 637 5.46 32.17 5.62
CA VAL A 637 5.09 32.79 6.90
C VAL A 637 4.72 31.72 7.93
N ARG A 638 3.91 30.73 7.54
CA ARG A 638 3.52 29.57 8.37
C ARG A 638 4.74 28.77 8.84
N ALA A 639 5.70 28.56 7.95
CA ALA A 639 6.91 27.83 8.25
C ALA A 639 7.84 28.61 9.20
N LEU A 640 7.89 29.94 9.08
CA LEU A 640 8.74 30.78 9.94
C LEU A 640 8.11 31.07 11.31
N ASP A 641 6.80 31.35 11.35
CA ASP A 641 6.07 31.73 12.57
C ASP A 641 4.57 31.40 12.45
N ARG A 642 4.14 30.33 13.14
CA ARG A 642 2.73 29.87 13.12
C ARG A 642 1.77 30.89 13.73
N ASN A 643 2.19 31.66 14.74
CA ASN A 643 1.32 32.63 15.40
C ASN A 643 1.06 33.82 14.48
N LEU A 644 2.11 34.32 13.81
CA LEU A 644 1.97 35.33 12.77
C LEU A 644 1.05 34.80 11.65
N PHE A 645 1.26 33.58 11.16
CA PHE A 645 0.39 32.99 10.14
C PHE A 645 -1.09 32.92 10.57
N ILE A 646 -1.38 32.41 11.77
CA ILE A 646 -2.75 32.35 12.30
C ILE A 646 -3.36 33.76 12.34
N LEU A 647 -2.59 34.75 12.80
CA LEU A 647 -3.07 36.12 12.82
C LEU A 647 -3.27 36.69 11.41
N VAL A 648 -2.43 36.38 10.42
CA VAL A 648 -2.65 36.81 9.03
C VAL A 648 -3.95 36.20 8.51
N MET A 649 -4.15 34.91 8.74
CA MET A 649 -5.34 34.16 8.29
C MET A 649 -6.63 34.60 8.98
N LEU A 650 -6.57 34.96 10.26
CA LEU A 650 -7.67 35.55 11.01
C LEU A 650 -7.86 37.06 10.74
N GLY A 651 -7.01 37.67 9.90
CA GLY A 651 -7.05 39.10 9.59
C GLY A 651 -6.65 40.02 10.75
N ASN A 652 -5.84 39.52 11.70
CA ASN A 652 -5.62 40.08 13.03
C ASN A 652 -4.18 40.52 13.38
N ILE A 653 -3.20 40.54 12.45
CA ILE A 653 -2.02 41.40 12.66
C ILE A 653 -2.42 42.82 12.29
N ARG A 654 -2.76 43.64 13.31
CA ARG A 654 -2.90 45.11 13.24
C ARG A 654 -3.43 45.57 11.87
N ALA A 655 -4.68 45.22 11.64
CA ALA A 655 -5.44 45.17 10.39
C ALA A 655 -5.58 46.48 9.58
N LEU A 656 -4.68 47.43 9.79
CA LEU A 656 -4.55 48.66 9.05
C LEU A 656 -3.68 48.48 7.79
N ASP A 657 -2.54 47.78 7.83
CA ASP A 657 -1.72 47.59 6.60
C ASP A 657 -2.44 46.68 5.59
N ILE A 658 -3.01 45.56 6.05
CA ILE A 658 -3.84 44.67 5.22
C ILE A 658 -5.07 45.42 4.72
N GLY A 659 -5.74 46.17 5.60
CA GLY A 659 -6.93 46.94 5.22
C GLY A 659 -6.61 48.01 4.18
N LEU A 660 -5.54 48.79 4.36
CA LEU A 660 -5.10 49.80 3.39
C LEU A 660 -4.69 49.20 2.05
N ASP A 661 -4.03 48.04 2.07
CA ASP A 661 -3.68 47.30 0.86
C ASP A 661 -4.92 46.76 0.13
N GLU A 662 -5.88 46.19 0.86
CA GLU A 662 -7.16 45.71 0.33
C GLU A 662 -7.97 46.86 -0.29
N ILE A 663 -8.07 48.00 0.39
CA ILE A 663 -8.74 49.20 -0.14
C ILE A 663 -8.05 49.68 -1.40
N LEU A 664 -6.71 49.77 -1.40
CA LEU A 664 -5.96 50.24 -2.55
C LEU A 664 -6.13 49.28 -3.75
N THR A 665 -6.17 47.97 -3.49
CA THR A 665 -6.45 46.94 -4.50
C THR A 665 -7.86 47.11 -5.08
N LEU A 666 -8.88 47.20 -4.23
CA LEU A 666 -10.27 47.42 -4.64
C LEU A 666 -10.47 48.74 -5.42
N ALA A 667 -9.70 49.78 -5.07
CA ALA A 667 -9.71 51.05 -5.77
C ALA A 667 -9.07 50.95 -7.16
N CYS A 668 -7.92 50.27 -7.27
CA CYS A 668 -7.24 50.00 -8.54
C CYS A 668 -8.09 49.11 -9.45
N ASP A 669 -8.78 48.11 -8.89
CA ASP A 669 -9.59 47.17 -9.65
C ASP A 669 -10.74 47.87 -10.39
N ARG A 670 -11.43 48.76 -9.66
CA ARG A 670 -12.49 49.62 -10.19
C ARG A 670 -12.00 50.64 -11.20
N ALA A 671 -10.76 51.10 -11.10
CA ALA A 671 -10.20 52.04 -12.06
C ALA A 671 -9.95 51.41 -13.45
N GLN A 672 -9.82 50.08 -13.55
CA GLN A 672 -9.55 49.40 -14.83
C GLN A 672 -10.77 48.65 -15.42
N ASP A 673 -11.76 48.24 -14.61
CA ASP A 673 -12.99 47.58 -15.10
C ASP A 673 -14.23 47.99 -14.28
N LEU A 674 -15.09 48.81 -14.89
CA LEU A 674 -16.32 49.32 -14.28
C LEU A 674 -17.52 48.38 -14.45
N ARG A 675 -17.39 47.24 -15.15
CA ARG A 675 -18.51 46.32 -15.42
C ARG A 675 -18.61 45.16 -14.42
N ASN A 676 -17.61 45.00 -13.55
CA ASN A 676 -17.52 43.92 -12.56
C ASN A 676 -17.84 44.44 -11.15
N THR A 677 -18.98 45.13 -11.00
CA THR A 677 -19.38 45.90 -9.81
C THR A 677 -20.29 45.12 -8.86
N ASP A 678 -19.88 43.94 -8.42
CA ASP A 678 -20.68 43.18 -7.44
C ASP A 678 -20.53 43.67 -6.00
N ARG A 679 -19.67 44.68 -5.71
CA ARG A 679 -19.36 45.06 -4.31
C ARG A 679 -19.09 46.55 -4.00
N PRO A 680 -19.95 47.52 -4.36
CA PRO A 680 -19.83 48.94 -3.91
C PRO A 680 -19.62 49.04 -2.39
N TYR A 681 -20.43 48.27 -1.65
CA TYR A 681 -20.44 48.24 -0.20
C TYR A 681 -19.20 47.62 0.44
N ALA A 682 -18.49 46.70 -0.23
CA ALA A 682 -17.28 46.10 0.34
C ALA A 682 -16.11 47.10 0.39
N PHE A 683 -15.97 47.94 -0.64
CA PHE A 683 -14.95 48.99 -0.66
C PHE A 683 -15.23 50.07 0.38
N LEU A 684 -16.46 50.57 0.44
CA LEU A 684 -16.85 51.58 1.44
C LEU A 684 -16.71 51.03 2.87
N GLY A 685 -17.13 49.79 3.10
CA GLY A 685 -16.98 49.10 4.39
C GLY A 685 -15.52 48.90 4.80
N ALA A 686 -14.67 48.42 3.87
CA ALA A 686 -13.23 48.27 4.13
C ALA A 686 -12.57 49.63 4.42
N PHE A 687 -12.92 50.67 3.66
CA PHE A 687 -12.37 52.02 3.84
C PHE A 687 -12.79 52.66 5.17
N ALA A 688 -14.06 52.52 5.56
CA ALA A 688 -14.53 52.95 6.87
C ALA A 688 -13.78 52.26 8.00
N LEU A 689 -13.60 50.94 7.90
CA LEU A 689 -12.87 50.15 8.89
C LEU A 689 -11.40 50.56 9.01
N ALA A 690 -10.72 50.89 7.90
CA ALA A 690 -9.36 51.42 7.94
C ALA A 690 -9.29 52.83 8.57
N CYS A 691 -10.27 53.69 8.30
CA CYS A 691 -10.38 55.00 8.94
C CYS A 691 -10.54 54.87 10.46
N ASP A 692 -11.41 53.96 10.91
CA ASP A 692 -11.66 53.70 12.33
C ASP A 692 -10.41 53.16 13.03
N ARG A 693 -9.69 52.22 12.38
CA ARG A 693 -8.42 51.69 12.87
C ARG A 693 -7.30 52.73 12.94
N ALA A 694 -7.38 53.79 12.13
CA ALA A 694 -6.40 54.87 12.09
C ALA A 694 -6.83 56.13 12.89
N ALA A 695 -8.02 56.13 13.52
CA ALA A 695 -8.73 57.34 13.98
C ALA A 695 -7.90 58.33 14.81
N ASN A 696 -6.94 57.84 15.62
CA ASN A 696 -6.13 58.66 16.52
C ASN A 696 -4.72 59.01 15.98
N SER A 697 -4.54 59.02 14.66
CA SER A 697 -3.23 59.26 14.02
C SER A 697 -3.28 60.32 12.93
N LYS A 698 -2.12 60.89 12.57
CA LYS A 698 -2.00 61.78 11.40
C LYS A 698 -2.49 61.09 10.11
N LEU A 699 -2.31 59.77 10.02
CA LEU A 699 -2.87 58.95 8.95
C LEU A 699 -4.40 58.92 8.99
N GLY A 700 -5.02 58.75 10.15
CA GLY A 700 -6.48 58.81 10.30
C GLY A 700 -7.05 60.14 9.81
N GLN A 701 -6.42 61.26 10.15
CA GLN A 701 -6.82 62.58 9.65
C GLN A 701 -6.70 62.68 8.12
N ALA A 702 -5.63 62.13 7.53
CA ALA A 702 -5.45 62.11 6.07
C ALA A 702 -6.50 61.22 5.37
N LEU A 703 -6.80 60.04 5.93
CA LEU A 703 -7.84 59.14 5.41
C LEU A 703 -9.24 59.74 5.53
N GLN A 704 -9.56 60.43 6.62
CA GLN A 704 -10.84 61.11 6.80
C GLN A 704 -11.02 62.28 5.81
N LYS A 705 -9.96 63.06 5.53
CA LYS A 705 -9.98 64.08 4.47
C LYS A 705 -10.21 63.47 3.10
N LEU A 706 -9.61 62.33 2.82
CA LEU A 706 -9.82 61.60 1.56
C LEU A 706 -11.23 61.01 1.48
N LYS A 707 -11.80 60.56 2.61
CA LYS A 707 -13.18 60.07 2.72
C LYS A 707 -14.21 61.14 2.36
N GLN A 708 -13.97 62.39 2.76
CA GLN A 708 -14.86 63.52 2.46
C GLN A 708 -15.00 63.84 0.96
N GLN A 709 -14.08 63.33 0.12
CA GLN A 709 -14.19 63.49 -1.34
C GLN A 709 -15.15 62.48 -1.97
N LEU A 710 -15.44 61.37 -1.28
CA LEU A 710 -16.36 60.34 -1.78
C LEU A 710 -17.80 60.85 -1.74
N PRO A 711 -18.65 60.43 -2.69
CA PRO A 711 -20.07 60.74 -2.65
C PRO A 711 -20.74 60.14 -1.42
N GLY A 712 -21.80 60.78 -0.92
CA GLY A 712 -22.42 60.42 0.36
C GLY A 712 -23.22 59.10 0.31
N ASP A 713 -23.47 58.48 1.48
CA ASP A 713 -24.20 57.20 1.62
C ASP A 713 -25.66 57.22 1.09
N ARG A 714 -26.17 58.39 0.65
CA ARG A 714 -27.53 58.59 0.13
C ARG A 714 -27.60 58.74 -1.40
N GLU A 715 -26.47 58.72 -2.10
CA GLU A 715 -26.41 58.83 -3.55
C GLU A 715 -26.67 57.48 -4.24
N SER A 716 -27.24 57.52 -5.43
CA SER A 716 -27.53 56.31 -6.20
C SER A 716 -26.25 55.64 -6.71
N GLU A 717 -26.28 54.32 -6.89
CA GLU A 717 -25.16 53.56 -7.46
C GLU A 717 -24.67 54.15 -8.80
N ALA A 718 -25.58 54.68 -9.60
CA ALA A 718 -25.27 55.33 -10.87
C ALA A 718 -24.47 56.64 -10.70
N GLU A 719 -24.81 57.45 -9.69
CA GLU A 719 -24.08 58.69 -9.36
C GLU A 719 -22.67 58.38 -8.82
N PHE A 720 -22.55 57.37 -7.96
CA PHE A 720 -21.25 56.90 -7.47
C PHE A 720 -20.36 56.39 -8.61
N GLN A 721 -20.92 55.62 -9.56
CA GLN A 721 -20.20 55.14 -10.74
C GLN A 721 -19.74 56.29 -11.65
N GLN A 722 -20.60 57.28 -11.89
CA GLN A 722 -20.26 58.44 -12.69
C GLN A 722 -19.16 59.28 -12.02
N TRP A 723 -19.23 59.45 -10.70
CA TRP A 723 -18.18 60.12 -9.93
C TRP A 723 -16.85 59.34 -10.01
N TRP A 724 -16.89 58.01 -9.87
CA TRP A 724 -15.70 57.17 -9.91
C TRP A 724 -15.03 57.19 -11.29
N GLN A 725 -15.80 57.24 -12.37
CA GLN A 725 -15.27 57.42 -13.74
C GLN A 725 -14.48 58.73 -13.90
N GLN A 726 -14.94 59.81 -13.26
CA GLN A 726 -14.33 61.14 -13.38
C GLN A 726 -13.16 61.35 -12.41
N ASN A 727 -13.25 60.81 -11.19
CA ASN A 727 -12.35 61.15 -10.08
C ASN A 727 -11.56 59.95 -9.51
N GLY A 728 -11.97 58.72 -9.83
CA GLY A 728 -11.47 57.50 -9.18
C GLY A 728 -9.96 57.28 -9.34
N THR A 729 -9.38 57.57 -10.51
CA THR A 729 -7.92 57.46 -10.72
C THR A 729 -7.14 58.45 -9.85
N ALA A 730 -7.58 59.71 -9.80
CA ALA A 730 -6.96 60.74 -8.97
C ALA A 730 -7.09 60.42 -7.48
N TRP A 731 -8.28 59.97 -7.05
CA TRP A 731 -8.55 59.53 -5.69
C TRP A 731 -7.66 58.34 -5.28
N THR A 732 -7.54 57.34 -6.16
CA THR A 732 -6.70 56.15 -5.93
C THR A 732 -5.22 56.53 -5.79
N ASN A 733 -4.75 57.49 -6.59
CA ASN A 733 -3.38 58.00 -6.47
C ASN A 733 -3.16 58.76 -5.15
N GLN A 734 -4.13 59.55 -4.70
CA GLN A 734 -4.06 60.21 -3.38
C GLN A 734 -4.04 59.19 -2.23
N LEU A 735 -4.90 58.16 -2.28
CA LEU A 735 -4.87 57.05 -1.33
C LEU A 735 -3.48 56.39 -1.32
N ARG A 736 -2.94 56.08 -2.49
CA ARG A 736 -1.60 55.49 -2.63
C ARG A 736 -0.53 56.36 -1.99
N THR A 737 -0.53 57.68 -2.26
CA THR A 737 0.42 58.62 -1.65
C THR A 737 0.30 58.65 -0.13
N ILE A 738 -0.92 58.66 0.42
CA ILE A 738 -1.16 58.59 1.87
C ILE A 738 -0.59 57.29 2.44
N THR A 739 -0.90 56.15 1.83
CA THR A 739 -0.47 54.82 2.29
C THR A 739 1.05 54.66 2.25
N ILE A 740 1.71 55.19 1.21
CA ILE A 740 3.18 55.22 1.11
C ILE A 740 3.77 56.14 2.18
N ASN A 741 3.29 57.38 2.31
CA ASN A 741 3.89 58.37 3.21
C ASN A 741 3.79 58.00 4.69
N TYR A 742 2.67 57.41 5.11
CA TYR A 742 2.42 57.12 6.52
C TYR A 742 2.76 55.69 6.92
N ARG A 743 2.74 54.74 5.97
CA ARG A 743 2.90 53.30 6.27
C ARG A 743 3.96 52.61 5.43
N ASN A 744 4.56 53.30 4.46
CA ASN A 744 5.55 52.75 3.53
C ASN A 744 5.07 51.45 2.83
N ILE A 745 3.80 51.41 2.42
CA ILE A 745 3.17 50.30 1.69
C ILE A 745 2.34 50.85 0.52
N GLY A 746 1.93 49.98 -0.43
CA GLY A 746 1.13 50.38 -1.59
C GLY A 746 1.95 50.90 -2.79
N HIS A 747 3.27 50.67 -2.80
CA HIS A 747 4.14 50.97 -3.93
C HIS A 747 3.71 50.21 -5.19
N ASN A 748 3.75 50.87 -6.35
CA ASN A 748 3.44 50.24 -7.63
C ASN A 748 4.70 49.62 -8.24
N TRP A 749 5.14 48.48 -7.71
CA TRP A 749 6.30 47.78 -8.25
C TRP A 749 6.00 47.20 -9.63
N GLN A 750 6.46 47.84 -10.71
CA GLN A 750 6.14 47.43 -12.08
C GLN A 750 7.06 46.29 -12.55
N PHE A 751 6.85 45.08 -12.02
CA PHE A 751 7.66 43.94 -12.37
C PHE A 751 7.37 43.48 -13.81
N SER A 752 8.42 43.25 -14.58
CA SER A 752 8.31 42.47 -15.82
C SER A 752 7.85 41.03 -15.54
N PRO A 753 7.28 40.31 -16.52
CA PRO A 753 6.93 38.89 -16.36
C PRO A 753 8.11 38.03 -15.87
N GLU A 754 9.33 38.31 -16.35
CA GLU A 754 10.56 37.63 -15.94
C GLU A 754 10.88 37.90 -14.47
N GLN A 755 10.78 39.16 -14.02
CA GLN A 755 10.98 39.55 -12.62
C GLN A 755 9.94 38.94 -11.69
N ALA A 756 8.66 38.93 -12.10
CA ALA A 756 7.59 38.31 -11.33
C ALA A 756 7.82 36.80 -11.16
N GLN A 757 8.27 36.12 -12.22
CA GLN A 757 8.63 34.70 -12.16
C GLN A 757 9.88 34.47 -11.30
N ALA A 758 10.87 35.36 -11.35
CA ALA A 758 12.06 35.29 -10.50
C ALA A 758 11.72 35.45 -9.01
N LEU A 759 10.86 36.41 -8.65
CA LEU A 759 10.36 36.61 -7.29
C LEU A 759 9.57 35.39 -6.78
N LYS A 760 8.74 34.79 -7.65
CA LYS A 760 8.03 33.54 -7.33
C LYS A 760 9.01 32.40 -7.03
N ASN A 761 9.99 32.18 -7.91
CA ASN A 761 11.02 31.16 -7.71
C ASN A 761 11.83 31.40 -6.43
N TYR A 762 12.19 32.66 -6.16
CA TYR A 762 12.90 33.06 -4.94
C TYR A 762 12.09 32.76 -3.69
N TYR A 763 10.80 33.09 -3.68
CA TYR A 763 9.92 32.82 -2.54
C TYR A 763 9.70 31.31 -2.32
N GLU A 764 9.40 30.55 -3.37
CA GLU A 764 9.21 29.09 -3.31
C GLU A 764 10.50 28.37 -2.84
N ALA A 765 11.68 28.86 -3.24
CA ALA A 765 12.96 28.31 -2.81
C ALA A 765 13.31 28.69 -1.35
N ASN A 766 13.00 29.91 -0.90
CA ASN A 766 13.10 30.26 0.52
C ASN A 766 12.15 29.41 1.38
N GLN A 767 10.94 29.13 0.88
CA GLN A 767 10.02 28.21 1.55
C GLN A 767 10.61 26.81 1.69
N LEU A 768 11.22 26.26 0.63
CA LEU A 768 11.90 24.97 0.71
C LEU A 768 13.05 24.99 1.72
N LEU A 769 13.88 26.05 1.72
CA LEU A 769 14.98 26.20 2.66
C LEU A 769 14.48 26.20 4.11
N VAL A 770 13.40 26.93 4.41
CA VAL A 770 12.81 26.96 5.76
C VAL A 770 12.16 25.62 6.12
N GLU A 771 11.52 24.93 5.18
CA GLU A 771 11.02 23.58 5.43
C GLU A 771 12.16 22.60 5.75
N CYS A 772 13.30 22.70 5.05
CA CYS A 772 14.50 21.95 5.41
C CYS A 772 15.03 22.34 6.80
N LEU A 773 15.07 23.63 7.16
CA LEU A 773 15.46 24.07 8.51
C LEU A 773 14.54 23.52 9.61
N ASN A 774 13.26 23.35 9.29
CA ASN A 774 12.26 22.84 10.23
C ASN A 774 12.13 21.31 10.19
N SER A 775 12.85 20.64 9.29
CA SER A 775 12.96 19.19 9.28
C SER A 775 13.84 18.72 10.44
N ASP A 776 13.75 17.43 10.75
CA ASP A 776 14.52 16.78 11.81
C ASP A 776 15.98 16.51 11.37
N CYS A 777 16.66 17.55 10.88
CA CYS A 777 18.05 17.50 10.45
C CYS A 777 18.98 18.13 11.50
N TYR A 778 20.18 17.58 11.64
CA TYR A 778 21.21 18.20 12.48
C TYR A 778 21.82 19.42 11.77
N ILE A 779 21.69 20.59 12.40
CA ILE A 779 22.25 21.86 11.94
C ILE A 779 22.86 22.61 13.13
N THR A 780 24.00 23.28 12.92
CA THR A 780 24.58 24.13 13.96
C THR A 780 23.71 25.35 14.24
N ARG A 781 23.74 25.83 15.49
CA ARG A 781 22.94 26.97 15.93
C ARG A 781 23.33 28.24 15.16
N GLU A 782 24.62 28.39 14.90
CA GLU A 782 25.22 29.52 14.20
C GLU A 782 24.68 29.61 12.77
N VAL A 783 24.70 28.50 12.02
CA VAL A 783 24.17 28.45 10.65
C VAL A 783 22.66 28.67 10.64
N ARG A 784 21.91 28.08 11.59
CA ARG A 784 20.46 28.33 11.71
C ARG A 784 20.17 29.81 11.90
N GLN A 785 20.88 30.46 12.82
CA GLN A 785 20.70 31.89 13.11
C GLN A 785 21.12 32.77 11.92
N GLU A 786 22.22 32.44 11.24
CA GLU A 786 22.67 33.16 10.06
C GLU A 786 21.63 33.11 8.93
N ILE A 787 21.12 31.90 8.63
CA ILE A 787 20.11 31.74 7.58
C ILE A 787 18.84 32.51 7.98
N GLU A 788 18.28 32.28 9.17
CA GLU A 788 17.07 32.97 9.63
C GLU A 788 17.23 34.49 9.63
N ALA A 789 18.38 35.01 10.06
CA ALA A 789 18.65 36.45 10.07
C ALA A 789 18.68 37.05 8.67
N THR A 790 19.16 36.29 7.67
CA THR A 790 19.44 36.79 6.31
C THR A 790 18.41 36.37 5.25
N LEU A 791 17.33 35.67 5.61
CA LEU A 791 16.22 35.36 4.70
C LEU A 791 15.58 36.65 4.17
N LEU A 792 15.31 36.70 2.86
CA LEU A 792 14.61 37.79 2.18
C LEU A 792 15.30 39.17 2.33
N LEU A 793 16.64 39.19 2.39
CA LEU A 793 17.44 40.42 2.39
C LEU A 793 18.10 40.65 1.03
N ALA A 794 18.32 41.92 0.71
CA ALA A 794 19.14 42.33 -0.43
C ALA A 794 20.61 41.90 -0.23
N LYS A 795 21.33 41.69 -1.33
CA LYS A 795 22.70 41.16 -1.37
C LYS A 795 23.65 41.97 -2.23
#